data_AF-A0A2P4YR08-F1
#
_entry.id   AF-A0A2P4YR08-F1
#
_cell.length_a   1.000
_cell.length_b   1.000
_cell.length_c   1.000
_cell.angle_alpha   90.00
_cell.angle_beta   90.00
_cell.angle_gamma   90.00
#
_symmetry.space_group_name_H-M   'P 1'
#
loop_
_entity.id
_entity.type
_entity.pdbx_description
1 polymer ?
#
loop_
_entity_poly.entity_id
_entity_poly.type
_entity_poly.pdbx_seq_one_letter_code
_entity_poly.pdbx_strand_id
1 'polypeptide(L)'
;MVKKAVWFELVDGRTTNVFTGTSANAVDLAEDAQVYEIQKAVVDRFSCVLPLRVVTTSLRVYANRATYDRNQVLEPHTSIGTLGEQEPLIVEVPQRCRVGISAQVQEKNLLHQLEWQEPKRLCLGSGQNWPASAVKDIKDPLVKHYQAWKEGCEDKQHHAILLVASGQGTGKSRMLDEMKNLLCQAAEQSMDQEFIKRMENAYVFNMTFGDHTAAIHSLRVPEYEISYRMLYQLSKEKPGWSTFRYELERSYSNLPLTIGSVIALLAKLEKINHMKDMTVVLCVDGLQKLVYDDTKTCGFYRVLTSIYSFLNSSIAFAVCVCSSTVQGPIRQAFVDSPQMHQFLLPPLLDGHKILTTRTRIAKQLVDDMGGHGRGLEVLERVLNRHKDSLDLIDPADIVDKEYRKFESLGGDIWCSLLFCDEANIKAVVAAILSRRKYGLLERIGHTDLTVDEIRSMWLFRWTHEERLECAFILFVNLTRIWPTTCEDDFNSHLTRSELVWQRFEQIVALHRRMKAVAYCETSVALSEFHVGKKQVQCNEVMRCKLLQTDEKIDEELTSKNAKTPDSDVLILITLAEATTFDLPPRCGLVSKNEFEQYFGPFASRAYRSLLEPLDINTASYHQVEGVGDANANKVIEKRPYSNLEDAVNRLGFNNKKCKTAEILL
;
A
#
# COMPACT_ATOMS: atom_id res chain seq x y z
N MET A 1 11.80 35.88 23.58
CA MET A 1 13.20 35.92 24.03
C MET A 1 14.03 36.41 22.86
N VAL A 2 14.81 37.48 23.07
CA VAL A 2 15.75 38.00 22.06
C VAL A 2 16.86 36.96 21.91
N LYS A 3 17.14 36.56 20.67
CA LYS A 3 18.25 35.66 20.33
C LYS A 3 19.33 36.47 19.64
N LYS A 4 20.58 36.08 19.85
CA LYS A 4 21.75 36.68 19.20
C LYS A 4 22.60 35.63 18.50
N ALA A 5 23.22 36.05 17.41
CA ALA A 5 24.15 35.22 16.66
C ALA A 5 25.50 35.18 17.37
N VAL A 6 25.95 33.97 17.72
CA VAL A 6 27.25 33.72 18.36
C VAL A 6 28.15 33.01 17.35
N TRP A 7 29.24 33.67 16.95
CA TRP A 7 30.20 33.14 15.98
C TRP A 7 31.20 32.19 16.63
N PHE A 8 31.55 31.12 15.93
CA PHE A 8 32.55 30.15 16.37
C PHE A 8 33.27 29.49 15.19
N GLU A 9 34.45 28.93 15.50
CA GLU A 9 35.25 28.10 14.62
C GLU A 9 35.40 26.70 15.24
N LEU A 10 35.13 25.67 14.44
CA LEU A 10 35.31 24.29 14.86
C LEU A 10 36.75 23.85 14.55
N VAL A 11 37.47 23.33 15.54
CA VAL A 11 38.87 22.90 15.38
C VAL A 11 39.07 21.44 15.78
N ASP A 12 39.98 20.76 15.08
CA ASP A 12 40.38 19.40 15.42
C ASP A 12 41.42 19.42 16.54
N GLY A 13 41.10 18.79 17.68
CA GLY A 13 41.97 18.81 18.87
C GLY A 13 43.32 18.08 18.72
N ARG A 14 43.58 17.41 17.59
CA ARG A 14 44.89 16.80 17.29
C ARG A 14 45.74 17.68 16.37
N THR A 15 45.13 18.31 15.37
CA THR A 15 45.86 19.09 14.36
C THR A 15 45.82 20.59 14.61
N THR A 16 44.93 21.06 15.48
CA THR A 16 44.64 22.49 15.77
C THR A 16 44.18 23.30 14.54
N ASN A 17 43.96 22.62 13.41
CA ASN A 17 43.42 23.18 12.19
C ASN A 17 41.88 23.20 12.24
N VAL A 18 41.28 23.98 11.34
CA VAL A 18 39.83 23.96 11.09
C VAL A 18 39.37 22.52 10.86
N PHE A 19 38.30 22.12 11.54
CA PHE A 19 37.76 20.77 11.45
C PHE A 19 37.33 20.48 10.01
N THR A 20 37.75 19.34 9.46
CA THR A 20 37.57 19.03 8.04
C THR A 20 36.08 19.06 7.64
N GLY A 21 35.77 19.77 6.55
CA GLY A 21 34.39 19.95 6.09
C GLY A 21 33.60 21.02 6.83
N THR A 22 34.26 21.87 7.60
CA THR A 22 33.63 23.01 8.30
C THR A 22 34.33 24.33 7.97
N SER A 23 33.65 25.44 8.24
CA SER A 23 34.15 26.81 8.19
C SER A 23 33.64 27.57 9.42
N ALA A 24 34.16 28.77 9.68
CA ALA A 24 33.58 29.66 10.69
C ALA A 24 32.06 29.81 10.46
N ASN A 25 31.29 29.71 11.55
CA ASN A 25 29.83 29.64 11.51
C ASN A 25 29.21 30.36 12.71
N ALA A 26 27.88 30.47 12.75
CA ALA A 26 27.15 31.11 13.84
C ALA A 26 25.93 30.29 14.28
N VAL A 27 25.57 30.40 15.56
CA VAL A 27 24.33 29.83 16.14
C VAL A 27 23.55 30.90 16.88
N ASP A 28 22.22 30.85 16.80
CA ASP A 28 21.33 31.77 17.50
C ASP A 28 21.03 31.28 18.90
N LEU A 29 21.57 31.97 19.91
CA LEU A 29 21.43 31.64 21.33
C LEU A 29 20.72 32.76 22.09
N ALA A 30 20.14 32.43 23.25
CA ALA A 30 19.57 33.44 24.15
C ALA A 30 20.68 34.33 24.75
N GLU A 31 20.37 35.56 25.14
CA GLU A 31 21.36 36.49 25.71
C GLU A 31 22.04 35.98 26.99
N ASP A 32 21.32 35.17 27.77
CA ASP A 32 21.78 34.55 29.02
C ASP A 32 22.31 33.12 28.82
N ALA A 33 22.47 32.67 27.58
CA ALA A 33 22.93 31.32 27.26
C ALA A 33 24.30 31.01 27.89
N GLN A 34 24.43 29.80 28.41
CA GLN A 34 25.69 29.29 28.93
C GLN A 34 26.47 28.52 27.84
N VAL A 35 27.72 28.18 28.16
CA VAL A 35 28.61 27.43 27.26
C VAL A 35 28.01 26.05 26.89
N TYR A 36 27.19 25.46 27.75
CA TYR A 36 26.50 24.21 27.44
C TYR A 36 25.55 24.33 26.23
N GLU A 37 24.87 25.46 26.09
CA GLU A 37 23.91 25.72 25.02
C GLU A 37 24.60 25.88 23.67
N ILE A 38 25.78 26.51 23.61
CA ILE A 38 26.58 26.52 22.37
C ILE A 38 27.11 25.13 22.05
N GLN A 39 27.61 24.37 23.03
CA GLN A 39 28.04 22.99 22.80
C GLN A 39 26.90 22.15 22.21
N LYS A 40 25.68 22.33 22.73
CA LYS A 40 24.49 21.60 22.26
C LYS A 40 24.14 22.02 20.84
N ALA A 41 24.07 23.33 20.57
CA ALA A 41 23.75 23.86 19.25
C ALA A 41 24.78 23.42 18.20
N VAL A 42 26.06 23.37 18.56
CA VAL A 42 27.15 22.89 17.68
C VAL A 42 27.01 21.39 17.41
N VAL A 43 26.73 20.56 18.42
CA VAL A 43 26.51 19.12 18.22
C VAL A 43 25.29 18.87 17.33
N ASP A 44 24.18 19.56 17.58
CA ASP A 44 22.95 19.40 16.80
C ASP A 44 23.19 19.78 15.33
N ARG A 45 23.86 20.91 15.09
CA ARG A 45 24.12 21.45 13.75
C ARG A 45 25.18 20.69 12.95
N PHE A 46 26.21 20.16 13.61
CA PHE A 46 27.33 19.45 12.96
C PHE A 46 27.31 17.94 13.24
N SER A 47 26.17 17.39 13.66
CA SER A 47 25.99 15.98 14.02
C SER A 47 26.40 14.98 12.93
N CYS A 48 26.30 15.39 11.65
CA CYS A 48 26.68 14.60 10.48
C CYS A 48 28.19 14.61 10.16
N VAL A 49 28.95 15.59 10.67
CA VAL A 49 30.40 15.73 10.43
C VAL A 49 31.22 15.36 11.67
N LEU A 50 30.66 15.56 12.86
CA LEU A 50 31.31 15.24 14.13
C LEU A 50 31.51 13.73 14.32
N PRO A 51 32.67 13.29 14.86
CA PRO A 51 32.93 11.89 15.16
C PRO A 51 31.86 11.26 16.05
N LEU A 52 31.60 9.96 15.86
CA LEU A 52 30.50 9.21 16.49
C LEU A 52 30.42 9.35 18.03
N ARG A 53 31.55 9.61 18.69
CA ARG A 53 31.72 9.65 20.15
C ARG A 53 31.65 11.05 20.78
N VAL A 54 31.47 12.09 19.98
CA VAL A 54 31.36 13.46 20.48
C VAL A 54 29.94 13.70 20.98
N VAL A 55 29.79 13.89 22.29
CA VAL A 55 28.54 14.37 22.91
C VAL A 55 28.70 15.83 23.33
N THR A 56 27.61 16.53 23.69
CA THR A 56 27.60 17.94 24.08
C THR A 56 28.75 18.31 25.04
N THR A 57 28.91 17.54 26.12
CA THR A 57 29.94 17.77 27.14
C THR A 57 31.36 17.35 26.72
N SER A 58 31.51 16.74 25.54
CA SER A 58 32.83 16.37 25.01
C SER A 58 33.51 17.58 24.35
N LEU A 59 32.76 18.47 23.73
CA LEU A 59 33.33 19.65 23.09
C LEU A 59 33.96 20.58 24.13
N ARG A 60 35.16 21.09 23.86
CA ARG A 60 35.76 22.14 24.69
C ARG A 60 35.58 23.47 24.00
N VAL A 61 35.14 24.47 24.76
CA VAL A 61 34.88 25.81 24.24
C VAL A 61 35.88 26.77 24.84
N TYR A 62 36.44 27.63 24.00
CA TYR A 62 37.41 28.65 24.37
C TYR A 62 36.90 29.99 23.87
N ALA A 63 37.13 31.05 24.63
CA ALA A 63 36.61 32.39 24.33
C ALA A 63 37.08 32.92 22.98
N ASN A 64 38.32 32.59 22.58
CA ASN A 64 38.96 32.95 21.32
C ASN A 64 40.26 32.16 21.10
N ARG A 65 40.97 32.42 19.99
CA ARG A 65 42.24 31.75 19.66
C ARG A 65 43.33 31.93 20.73
N ALA A 66 43.45 33.12 21.31
CA ALA A 66 44.46 33.37 22.36
C ALA A 66 44.21 32.59 23.66
N THR A 67 42.95 32.28 23.99
CA THR A 67 42.60 31.38 25.11
C THR A 67 42.75 29.91 24.74
N TYR A 68 42.50 29.56 23.48
CA TYR A 68 42.73 28.22 22.95
C TYR A 68 44.22 27.83 23.01
N ASP A 69 45.11 28.70 22.55
CA ASP A 69 46.56 28.45 22.54
C ASP A 69 47.14 28.34 23.96
N ARG A 70 46.49 28.99 24.95
CA ARG A 70 46.82 28.88 26.39
C ARG A 70 46.05 27.75 27.11
N ASN A 71 45.24 26.99 26.39
CA ASN A 71 44.38 25.92 26.88
C ASN A 71 43.48 26.32 28.06
N GLN A 72 42.94 27.54 28.02
CA GLN A 72 42.00 28.07 29.02
C GLN A 72 40.56 27.77 28.59
N VAL A 73 40.08 26.60 28.98
CA VAL A 73 38.73 26.10 28.65
C VAL A 73 37.67 26.86 29.46
N LEU A 74 36.56 27.20 28.81
CA LEU A 74 35.37 27.73 29.50
C LEU A 74 34.56 26.58 30.09
N GLU A 75 34.13 26.75 31.35
CA GLU A 75 33.29 25.78 32.02
C GLU A 75 31.86 25.79 31.45
N PRO A 76 31.15 24.64 31.38
CA PRO A 76 29.84 24.56 30.73
C PRO A 76 28.76 25.51 31.26
N HIS A 77 28.84 25.89 32.54
CA HIS A 77 27.88 26.79 33.21
C HIS A 77 28.28 28.27 33.11
N THR A 78 29.39 28.59 32.45
CA THR A 78 29.83 29.96 32.21
C THR A 78 28.86 30.63 31.25
N SER A 79 28.40 31.84 31.59
CA SER A 79 27.58 32.63 30.65
C SER A 79 28.43 33.04 29.45
N ILE A 80 27.89 32.89 28.24
CA ILE A 80 28.56 33.30 27.01
C ILE A 80 28.73 34.83 26.98
N GLY A 81 27.78 35.59 27.54
CA GLY A 81 27.85 37.05 27.54
C GLY A 81 28.16 37.57 26.14
N THR A 82 29.07 38.53 25.98
CA THR A 82 29.45 39.12 24.68
C THR A 82 30.45 38.28 23.84
N LEU A 83 30.76 37.05 24.25
CA LEU A 83 31.68 36.18 23.50
C LEU A 83 31.07 35.75 22.16
N GLY A 84 31.90 35.68 21.11
CA GLY A 84 31.43 35.34 19.77
C GLY A 84 30.84 36.50 18.96
N GLU A 85 30.84 37.74 19.48
CA GLU A 85 30.33 38.93 18.75
C GLU A 85 31.41 39.62 17.91
N GLN A 86 32.63 39.77 18.44
CA GLN A 86 33.76 40.43 17.75
C GLN A 86 34.83 39.43 17.28
N GLU A 87 35.06 38.38 18.06
CA GLU A 87 35.97 37.28 17.72
C GLU A 87 35.22 35.95 17.87
N PRO A 88 35.44 34.98 16.96
CA PRO A 88 34.78 33.69 17.05
C PRO A 88 35.30 32.89 18.25
N LEU A 89 34.39 32.23 18.95
CA LEU A 89 34.73 31.20 19.92
C LEU A 89 35.45 30.04 19.23
N ILE A 90 36.38 29.39 19.90
CA ILE A 90 36.99 28.16 19.38
C ILE A 90 36.30 26.97 20.05
N VAL A 91 35.74 26.06 19.24
CA VAL A 91 35.12 24.83 19.71
C VAL A 91 35.96 23.65 19.27
N GLU A 92 36.70 23.08 20.22
CA GLU A 92 37.57 21.94 19.98
C GLU A 92 36.79 20.62 20.04
N VAL A 93 36.95 19.83 18.99
CA VAL A 93 36.43 18.47 18.90
C VAL A 93 37.49 17.51 19.45
N PRO A 94 37.26 16.85 20.61
CA PRO A 94 38.26 15.94 21.16
C PRO A 94 38.31 14.63 20.37
N GLN A 95 39.50 14.20 19.98
CA GLN A 95 39.75 12.80 19.65
C GLN A 95 40.23 12.06 20.90
N ARG A 96 39.31 11.49 21.69
CA ARG A 96 39.72 10.45 22.67
C ARG A 96 40.16 9.20 21.91
N CYS A 97 41.47 9.08 21.67
CA CYS A 97 42.14 7.83 21.35
C CYS A 97 42.08 6.92 22.60
N ARG A 98 41.00 6.15 22.77
CA ARG A 98 41.19 4.82 23.38
C ARG A 98 41.98 4.02 22.37
N VAL A 99 43.07 3.36 22.80
CA VAL A 99 43.88 2.43 22.00
C VAL A 99 42.94 1.64 21.09
N GLY A 100 42.95 2.00 19.80
CA GLY A 100 41.93 1.56 18.87
C GLY A 100 42.10 0.07 18.64
N ILE A 101 41.10 -0.72 19.03
CA ILE A 101 40.98 -2.10 18.55
C ILE A 101 41.03 -2.02 17.02
N SER A 102 41.97 -2.73 16.39
CA SER A 102 42.16 -2.67 14.94
C SER A 102 40.89 -3.12 14.22
N ALA A 103 40.68 -2.66 12.99
CA ALA A 103 39.55 -3.09 12.16
C ALA A 103 39.45 -4.63 12.09
N GLN A 104 40.58 -5.33 11.98
CA GLN A 104 40.63 -6.79 11.97
C GLN A 104 40.10 -7.43 13.27
N VAL A 105 40.43 -6.86 14.43
CA VAL A 105 39.93 -7.37 15.71
C VAL A 105 38.45 -7.02 15.90
N GLN A 106 38.02 -5.83 15.49
CA GLN A 106 36.60 -5.46 15.45
C GLN A 106 35.80 -6.42 14.56
N GLU A 107 36.30 -6.74 13.37
CA GLU A 107 35.68 -7.66 12.44
C GLU A 107 35.55 -9.06 13.05
N LYS A 108 36.62 -9.58 13.66
CA LYS A 108 36.61 -10.88 14.33
C LYS A 108 35.60 -10.93 15.49
N ASN A 109 35.54 -9.87 16.28
CA ASN A 109 34.58 -9.76 17.38
C ASN A 109 33.14 -9.72 16.86
N LEU A 110 32.89 -8.95 15.79
CA LEU A 110 31.58 -8.88 15.15
C LEU A 110 31.19 -10.25 14.62
N LEU A 111 32.06 -10.91 13.86
CA LEU A 111 31.81 -12.23 13.27
C LEU A 111 31.42 -13.28 14.32
N HIS A 112 32.01 -13.24 15.52
CA HIS A 112 31.64 -14.14 16.62
C HIS A 112 30.18 -13.94 17.11
N GLN A 113 29.65 -12.72 16.99
CA GLN A 113 28.29 -12.37 17.41
C GLN A 113 27.22 -12.67 16.35
N LEU A 114 27.64 -13.07 15.14
CA LEU A 114 26.73 -13.33 14.03
C LEU A 114 26.53 -14.82 13.80
N GLU A 115 25.38 -15.17 13.22
CA GLU A 115 25.03 -16.46 12.62
C GLU A 115 24.00 -16.24 11.51
N TRP A 116 23.96 -17.10 10.49
CA TRP A 116 22.88 -17.03 9.51
C TRP A 116 21.55 -17.35 10.19
N GLN A 117 20.55 -16.50 9.96
CA GLN A 117 19.19 -16.71 10.40
C GLN A 117 18.24 -16.34 9.27
N GLU A 118 17.23 -17.19 9.07
CA GLU A 118 16.13 -16.90 8.15
C GLU A 118 15.45 -15.58 8.54
N PRO A 119 15.05 -14.76 7.55
CA PRO A 119 14.45 -13.46 7.81
C PRO A 119 13.15 -13.59 8.61
N LYS A 120 12.95 -12.64 9.53
CA LYS A 120 11.62 -12.47 10.14
C LYS A 120 10.65 -11.92 9.10
N ARG A 121 9.39 -12.32 9.24
CA ARG A 121 8.32 -11.82 8.38
C ARG A 121 8.08 -10.34 8.60
N LEU A 122 7.85 -9.63 7.50
CA LEU A 122 7.48 -8.22 7.45
C LEU A 122 5.98 -8.06 7.69
N CYS A 123 5.16 -8.98 7.16
CA CYS A 123 3.74 -9.04 7.40
C CYS A 123 3.43 -9.88 8.65
N LEU A 124 2.85 -9.23 9.67
CA LEU A 124 2.48 -9.88 10.95
C LEU A 124 0.95 -10.07 11.11
N GLY A 125 0.19 -9.82 10.05
CA GLY A 125 -1.27 -9.95 10.06
C GLY A 125 -1.73 -11.41 9.98
N SER A 126 -3.02 -11.67 10.24
CA SER A 126 -3.58 -13.04 10.08
C SER A 126 -3.49 -13.51 8.63
N GLY A 127 -3.45 -12.57 7.67
CA GLY A 127 -3.31 -12.86 6.25
C GLY A 127 -1.89 -13.06 5.75
N GLN A 128 -0.89 -13.21 6.62
CA GLN A 128 0.51 -13.36 6.25
C GLN A 128 0.82 -14.62 5.41
N ASN A 129 -0.07 -15.62 5.39
CA ASN A 129 0.10 -16.89 4.66
C ASN A 129 -0.88 -17.04 3.49
N TRP A 130 -1.62 -15.99 3.15
CA TRP A 130 -2.62 -16.08 2.10
C TRP A 130 -1.97 -16.07 0.72
N PRO A 131 -2.21 -17.11 -0.10
CA PRO A 131 -1.50 -17.30 -1.36
C PRO A 131 -1.80 -16.19 -2.36
N ALA A 132 -0.74 -15.67 -2.98
CA ALA A 132 -0.77 -14.63 -3.99
C ALA A 132 0.13 -15.04 -5.18
N SER A 133 -0.26 -14.74 -6.41
CA SER A 133 0.55 -15.02 -7.61
C SER A 133 0.86 -13.72 -8.36
N ALA A 134 2.15 -13.43 -8.56
CA ALA A 134 2.65 -12.24 -9.24
C ALA A 134 3.85 -12.51 -10.17
N VAL A 135 4.08 -13.78 -10.56
CA VAL A 135 5.31 -14.23 -11.22
C VAL A 135 5.53 -13.58 -12.60
N LYS A 136 4.45 -13.27 -13.32
CA LYS A 136 4.51 -12.81 -14.72
C LYS A 136 5.34 -11.54 -14.89
N ASP A 137 5.22 -10.58 -13.97
CA ASP A 137 5.87 -9.27 -14.07
C ASP A 137 7.34 -9.28 -13.57
N ILE A 138 7.81 -10.42 -13.06
CA ILE A 138 9.16 -10.58 -12.47
C ILE A 138 10.12 -11.28 -13.44
N LYS A 139 9.60 -12.22 -14.24
CA LYS A 139 10.42 -13.13 -15.07
C LYS A 139 11.40 -12.42 -15.98
N ASP A 140 10.91 -11.61 -16.91
CA ASP A 140 11.75 -11.05 -17.97
C ASP A 140 12.82 -10.08 -17.41
N PRO A 141 12.49 -9.14 -16.50
CA PRO A 141 13.49 -8.28 -15.85
C PRO A 141 14.55 -9.08 -15.08
N LEU A 142 14.15 -10.15 -14.39
CA LEU A 142 15.04 -10.98 -13.59
C LEU A 142 16.02 -11.77 -14.47
N VAL A 143 15.54 -12.38 -15.56
CA VAL A 143 16.40 -13.12 -16.50
C VAL A 143 17.39 -12.18 -17.19
N LYS A 144 16.94 -11.00 -17.63
CA LYS A 144 17.83 -9.98 -18.22
C LYS A 144 18.93 -9.55 -17.24
N HIS A 145 18.57 -9.32 -15.98
CA HIS A 145 19.50 -8.98 -14.92
C HIS A 145 20.55 -10.07 -14.68
N TYR A 146 20.14 -11.33 -14.64
CA TYR A 146 21.05 -12.45 -14.46
C TYR A 146 22.07 -12.60 -15.60
N GLN A 147 21.64 -12.44 -16.85
CA GLN A 147 22.56 -12.48 -17.99
C GLN A 147 23.55 -11.31 -17.98
N ALA A 148 23.07 -10.09 -17.70
CA ALA A 148 23.92 -8.92 -17.58
C ALA A 148 24.98 -9.07 -16.48
N TRP A 149 24.61 -9.63 -15.33
CA TRP A 149 25.55 -9.94 -14.25
C TRP A 149 26.57 -11.01 -14.67
N LYS A 150 26.16 -12.06 -15.39
CA LYS A 150 27.07 -13.09 -15.93
C LYS A 150 28.14 -12.49 -16.86
N GLU A 151 27.74 -11.52 -17.67
CA GLU A 151 28.61 -10.80 -18.61
C GLU A 151 29.49 -9.72 -17.94
N GLY A 152 29.28 -9.44 -16.64
CA GLY A 152 29.99 -8.38 -15.93
C GLY A 152 29.57 -6.98 -16.39
N CYS A 153 28.37 -6.84 -16.95
CA CYS A 153 27.78 -5.55 -17.26
C CYS A 153 27.49 -4.81 -15.95
N GLU A 154 27.81 -3.51 -15.90
CA GLU A 154 27.48 -2.61 -14.77
C GLU A 154 26.45 -1.54 -15.20
N ASP A 155 25.89 -1.66 -16.40
CA ASP A 155 24.93 -0.69 -16.91
C ASP A 155 23.61 -0.79 -16.14
N LYS A 156 23.24 0.33 -15.53
CA LYS A 156 22.03 0.50 -14.71
C LYS A 156 20.73 0.17 -15.45
N GLN A 157 20.72 0.16 -16.78
CA GLN A 157 19.57 -0.22 -17.61
C GLN A 157 19.37 -1.74 -17.76
N HIS A 158 20.36 -2.53 -17.33
CA HIS A 158 20.31 -3.99 -17.40
C HIS A 158 20.01 -4.64 -16.04
N HIS A 159 20.12 -3.90 -14.95
CA HIS A 159 19.87 -4.39 -13.59
C HIS A 159 18.58 -3.81 -13.01
N ALA A 160 17.50 -4.58 -13.06
CA ALA A 160 16.20 -4.15 -12.55
C ALA A 160 16.20 -4.07 -11.02
N ILE A 161 15.80 -2.94 -10.44
CA ILE A 161 15.28 -2.94 -9.08
C ILE A 161 13.77 -3.19 -9.13
N LEU A 162 13.30 -4.16 -8.34
CA LEU A 162 11.88 -4.47 -8.24
C LEU A 162 11.24 -3.54 -7.20
N LEU A 163 10.17 -2.84 -7.57
CA LEU A 163 9.51 -1.87 -6.71
C LEU A 163 8.04 -2.22 -6.49
N VAL A 164 7.73 -2.74 -5.32
CA VAL A 164 6.37 -3.08 -4.88
C VAL A 164 5.71 -1.83 -4.30
N ALA A 165 4.87 -1.16 -5.10
CA ALA A 165 4.37 0.15 -4.72
C ALA A 165 2.84 0.26 -4.88
N SER A 166 2.14 0.36 -3.75
CA SER A 166 0.68 0.25 -3.64
C SER A 166 0.18 0.84 -2.32
N GLY A 167 -1.14 1.00 -2.15
CA GLY A 167 -1.75 1.56 -0.95
C GLY A 167 -1.49 0.77 0.34
N GLN A 168 -1.77 1.38 1.49
CA GLN A 168 -1.65 0.71 2.78
C GLN A 168 -2.60 -0.50 2.88
N GLY A 169 -2.13 -1.61 3.44
CA GLY A 169 -2.99 -2.80 3.65
C GLY A 169 -3.28 -3.65 2.39
N THR A 170 -2.69 -3.32 1.25
CA THR A 170 -2.85 -4.06 -0.03
C THR A 170 -2.02 -5.35 -0.11
N GLY A 171 -1.08 -5.57 0.83
CA GLY A 171 -0.25 -6.79 0.87
C GLY A 171 1.19 -6.61 0.40
N LYS A 172 1.73 -5.39 0.36
CA LYS A 172 3.14 -5.12 -0.01
C LYS A 172 4.14 -5.94 0.80
N SER A 173 4.11 -5.84 2.14
CA SER A 173 5.03 -6.55 3.03
C SER A 173 4.90 -8.07 2.89
N ARG A 174 3.68 -8.59 2.63
CA ARG A 174 3.44 -10.00 2.33
C ARG A 174 4.12 -10.42 1.02
N MET A 175 3.99 -9.61 -0.04
CA MET A 175 4.67 -9.87 -1.31
C MET A 175 6.20 -9.89 -1.16
N LEU A 176 6.77 -9.06 -0.28
CA LEU A 176 8.20 -9.12 0.05
C LEU A 176 8.56 -10.40 0.80
N ASP A 177 7.73 -10.84 1.75
CA ASP A 177 7.93 -12.12 2.46
C ASP A 177 7.89 -13.33 1.51
N GLU A 178 7.07 -13.26 0.45
CA GLU A 178 6.94 -14.31 -0.58
C GLU A 178 7.97 -14.19 -1.71
N MET A 179 8.81 -13.14 -1.71
CA MET A 179 9.64 -12.77 -2.85
C MET A 179 10.62 -13.88 -3.26
N LYS A 180 11.19 -14.63 -2.31
CA LYS A 180 12.04 -15.79 -2.63
C LYS A 180 11.31 -16.78 -3.53
N ASN A 181 10.09 -17.15 -3.15
CA ASN A 181 9.28 -18.11 -3.89
C ASN A 181 8.89 -17.56 -5.28
N LEU A 182 8.53 -16.28 -5.36
CA LEU A 182 8.22 -15.62 -6.64
C LEU A 182 9.44 -15.61 -7.58
N LEU A 183 10.64 -15.33 -7.06
CA LEU A 183 11.88 -15.36 -7.83
C LEU A 183 12.26 -16.77 -8.27
N CYS A 184 12.08 -17.79 -7.41
CA CYS A 184 12.29 -19.19 -7.79
C CYS A 184 11.35 -19.60 -8.93
N GLN A 185 10.05 -19.31 -8.82
CA GLN A 185 9.07 -19.60 -9.87
C GLN A 185 9.39 -18.86 -11.18
N ALA A 186 9.86 -17.61 -11.08
CA ALA A 186 10.32 -16.86 -12.26
C ALA A 186 11.56 -17.49 -12.90
N ALA A 187 12.51 -17.98 -12.09
CA ALA A 187 13.70 -18.68 -12.57
C ALA A 187 13.36 -20.04 -13.20
N GLU A 188 12.43 -20.82 -12.63
CA GLU A 188 11.94 -22.08 -13.22
C GLU A 188 11.41 -21.87 -14.64
N GLN A 189 10.69 -20.77 -14.88
CA GLN A 189 10.16 -20.42 -16.20
C GLN A 189 11.23 -20.00 -17.22
N SER A 190 12.48 -19.75 -16.78
CA SER A 190 13.61 -19.47 -17.68
C SER A 190 14.22 -20.76 -18.27
N MET A 191 13.97 -21.91 -17.64
CA MET A 191 14.57 -23.22 -17.96
C MET A 191 16.11 -23.29 -17.81
N ASP A 192 16.76 -22.27 -17.23
CA ASP A 192 18.19 -22.28 -16.91
C ASP A 192 18.44 -22.96 -15.55
N GLN A 193 19.00 -24.17 -15.57
CA GLN A 193 19.26 -24.98 -14.38
C GLN A 193 20.28 -24.36 -13.42
N GLU A 194 21.26 -23.61 -13.91
CA GLU A 194 22.22 -22.91 -13.05
C GLU A 194 21.49 -21.78 -12.31
N PHE A 195 20.63 -21.06 -13.03
CA PHE A 195 19.88 -19.95 -12.47
C PHE A 195 18.86 -20.41 -11.43
N ILE A 196 18.12 -21.49 -11.70
CA ILE A 196 17.18 -22.12 -10.77
C ILE A 196 17.89 -22.48 -9.46
N LYS A 197 19.00 -23.22 -9.55
CA LYS A 197 19.78 -23.63 -8.38
C LYS A 197 20.33 -22.44 -7.58
N ARG A 198 20.75 -21.37 -8.26
CA ARG A 198 21.20 -20.13 -7.59
C ARG A 198 20.07 -19.50 -6.79
N MET A 199 18.86 -19.42 -7.34
CA MET A 199 17.72 -18.82 -6.65
C MET A 199 17.24 -19.64 -5.45
N GLU A 200 17.23 -20.97 -5.55
CA GLU A 200 16.87 -21.87 -4.44
C GLU A 200 17.79 -21.65 -3.21
N ASN A 201 19.09 -21.49 -3.48
CA ASN A 201 20.13 -21.30 -2.47
C ASN A 201 20.37 -19.82 -2.08
N ALA A 202 19.47 -18.92 -2.48
CA ALA A 202 19.63 -17.50 -2.19
C ALA A 202 19.48 -17.18 -0.70
N TYR A 203 20.37 -16.31 -0.20
CA TYR A 203 20.30 -15.69 1.12
C TYR A 203 19.35 -14.49 1.08
N VAL A 204 18.28 -14.53 1.87
CA VAL A 204 17.24 -13.49 1.87
C VAL A 204 17.36 -12.59 3.09
N PHE A 205 17.39 -11.28 2.86
CA PHE A 205 17.32 -10.26 3.90
C PHE A 205 15.99 -9.51 3.81
N ASN A 206 15.16 -9.58 4.86
CA ASN A 206 13.93 -8.80 4.97
C ASN A 206 14.10 -7.67 5.97
N MET A 207 14.27 -6.46 5.46
CA MET A 207 14.54 -5.26 6.22
C MET A 207 13.30 -4.37 6.22
N THR A 208 13.03 -3.66 7.31
CA THR A 208 11.94 -2.67 7.35
C THR A 208 12.42 -1.35 7.93
N PHE A 209 11.91 -0.25 7.40
CA PHE A 209 11.96 1.07 8.03
C PHE A 209 10.68 1.40 8.81
N GLY A 210 9.74 0.45 8.85
CA GLY A 210 8.50 0.50 9.62
C GLY A 210 8.66 -0.01 11.05
N ASP A 211 7.59 -0.58 11.59
CA ASP A 211 7.48 -0.96 13.01
C ASP A 211 8.65 -1.86 13.46
N HIS A 212 9.06 -1.75 14.73
CA HIS A 212 10.17 -2.46 15.40
C HIS A 212 11.59 -2.04 15.03
N THR A 213 11.83 -1.46 13.83
CA THR A 213 13.13 -0.88 13.44
C THR A 213 12.95 0.47 12.74
N ALA A 214 12.01 1.27 13.22
CA ALA A 214 11.61 2.52 12.59
C ALA A 214 12.82 3.45 12.34
N ALA A 215 12.81 4.12 11.19
CA ALA A 215 13.81 5.15 10.90
C ALA A 215 13.66 6.29 11.92
N ILE A 216 14.79 6.72 12.51
CA ILE A 216 14.84 7.93 13.32
C ILE A 216 14.87 9.12 12.36
N HIS A 217 14.12 10.19 12.64
CA HIS A 217 13.97 11.36 11.76
C HIS A 217 15.30 12.02 11.32
N SER A 218 16.41 11.76 12.02
CA SER A 218 17.76 12.17 11.62
C SER A 218 18.69 10.96 11.60
N LEU A 219 18.79 10.31 10.44
CA LEU A 219 19.75 9.23 10.22
C LEU A 219 21.16 9.82 10.12
N ARG A 220 22.03 9.47 11.08
CA ARG A 220 23.39 10.01 11.16
C ARG A 220 24.28 9.55 10.00
N VAL A 221 24.16 8.27 9.60
CA VAL A 221 24.84 7.68 8.44
C VAL A 221 23.84 6.82 7.64
N PRO A 222 22.97 7.46 6.83
CA PRO A 222 21.92 6.77 6.08
C PRO A 222 22.41 5.60 5.23
N GLU A 223 23.62 5.66 4.67
CA GLU A 223 24.15 4.61 3.78
C GLU A 223 24.34 3.26 4.48
N TYR A 224 24.49 3.27 5.81
CA TYR A 224 24.72 2.07 6.61
C TYR A 224 23.44 1.50 7.22
N GLU A 225 22.29 2.18 7.09
CA GLU A 225 21.04 1.74 7.72
C GLU A 225 20.56 0.37 7.25
N ILE A 226 20.77 0.06 5.97
CA ILE A 226 20.48 -1.27 5.42
C ILE A 226 21.42 -2.29 6.04
N SER A 227 22.71 -2.01 6.04
CA SER A 227 23.73 -2.89 6.61
C SER A 227 23.50 -3.18 8.10
N TYR A 228 23.09 -2.18 8.88
CA TYR A 228 22.76 -2.35 10.29
C TYR A 228 21.58 -3.31 10.47
N ARG A 229 20.56 -3.23 9.62
CA ARG A 229 19.43 -4.18 9.66
C ARG A 229 19.82 -5.58 9.19
N MET A 230 20.71 -5.68 8.19
CA MET A 230 21.24 -6.98 7.76
C MET A 230 22.02 -7.64 8.89
N LEU A 231 22.89 -6.90 9.57
CA LEU A 231 23.60 -7.37 10.76
C LEU A 231 22.65 -7.71 11.91
N TYR A 232 21.55 -6.96 12.07
CA TYR A 232 20.53 -7.29 13.06
C TYR A 232 19.82 -8.61 12.76
N GLN A 233 19.58 -8.94 11.49
CA GLN A 233 19.10 -10.26 11.11
C GLN A 233 20.13 -11.34 11.41
N LEU A 234 21.42 -11.09 11.18
CA LEU A 234 22.50 -12.04 11.45
C LEU A 234 22.88 -12.14 12.94
N SER A 235 22.45 -11.21 13.79
CA SER A 235 22.85 -11.19 15.20
C SER A 235 22.26 -12.39 15.96
N LYS A 236 23.12 -13.15 16.65
CA LYS A 236 22.75 -14.27 17.53
C LYS A 236 21.76 -13.82 18.61
N GLU A 237 22.12 -12.73 19.27
CA GLU A 237 21.26 -12.07 20.24
C GLU A 237 20.34 -11.08 19.52
N LYS A 238 19.09 -10.96 19.98
CA LYS A 238 18.12 -9.99 19.43
C LYS A 238 17.81 -8.90 20.46
N PRO A 239 18.77 -8.02 20.81
CA PRO A 239 18.48 -6.88 21.67
C PRO A 239 17.50 -5.93 20.97
N GLY A 240 16.94 -4.97 21.72
CA GLY A 240 16.14 -3.91 21.13
C GLY A 240 16.92 -3.15 20.05
N TRP A 241 16.25 -2.79 18.96
CA TRP A 241 16.89 -2.16 17.78
C TRP A 241 17.80 -0.97 18.13
N SER A 242 17.32 -0.06 18.97
CA SER A 242 18.09 1.13 19.38
C SER A 242 19.38 0.75 20.13
N THR A 243 19.32 -0.25 21.00
CA THR A 243 20.49 -0.76 21.73
C THR A 243 21.48 -1.43 20.78
N PHE A 244 20.98 -2.26 19.87
CA PHE A 244 21.81 -2.93 18.86
C PHE A 244 22.57 -1.92 18.00
N ARG A 245 21.85 -0.95 17.43
CA ARG A 245 22.39 0.10 16.59
C ARG A 245 23.44 0.92 17.33
N TYR A 246 23.13 1.34 18.56
CA TYR A 246 24.05 2.12 19.38
C TYR A 246 25.36 1.35 19.63
N GLU A 247 25.27 0.06 19.96
CA GLU A 247 26.47 -0.76 20.15
C GLU A 247 27.25 -0.97 18.85
N LEU A 248 26.56 -1.11 17.71
CA LEU A 248 27.21 -1.18 16.41
C LEU A 248 28.05 0.06 16.12
N GLU A 249 27.42 1.24 16.21
CA GLU A 249 28.06 2.54 15.96
C GLU A 249 29.21 2.80 16.94
N ARG A 250 29.06 2.38 18.21
CA ARG A 250 30.05 2.62 19.27
C ARG A 250 31.26 1.69 19.17
N SER A 251 31.02 0.41 18.95
CA SER A 251 32.00 -0.66 19.11
C SER A 251 32.72 -1.03 17.81
N TYR A 252 32.09 -0.76 16.65
CA TYR A 252 32.61 -1.13 15.33
C TYR A 252 32.82 0.07 14.40
N SER A 253 33.12 1.25 14.98
CA SER A 253 33.29 2.51 14.25
C SER A 253 34.43 2.52 13.21
N ASN A 254 35.35 1.55 13.25
CA ASN A 254 36.46 1.47 12.29
C ASN A 254 36.14 0.56 11.08
N LEU A 255 34.95 -0.05 11.05
CA LEU A 255 34.50 -0.88 9.95
C LEU A 255 33.61 -0.06 8.99
N PRO A 256 33.89 -0.05 7.68
CA PRO A 256 32.97 0.51 6.70
C PRO A 256 31.82 -0.47 6.48
N LEU A 257 30.75 -0.34 7.27
CA LEU A 257 29.59 -1.23 7.27
C LEU A 257 28.67 -0.98 6.05
N THR A 258 29.21 -1.18 4.85
CA THR A 258 28.46 -1.18 3.58
C THR A 258 27.73 -2.51 3.38
N ILE A 259 26.74 -2.57 2.48
CA ILE A 259 26.03 -3.82 2.15
C ILE A 259 27.02 -4.90 1.70
N GLY A 260 27.99 -4.54 0.85
CA GLY A 260 29.05 -5.45 0.40
C GLY A 260 29.92 -5.98 1.56
N SER A 261 30.23 -5.15 2.56
CA SER A 261 30.97 -5.60 3.75
C SER A 261 30.20 -6.65 4.56
N VAL A 262 28.87 -6.51 4.68
CA VAL A 262 28.03 -7.50 5.38
C VAL A 262 27.97 -8.80 4.60
N ILE A 263 27.94 -8.75 3.28
CA ILE A 263 27.99 -9.96 2.43
C ILE A 263 29.36 -10.65 2.54
N ALA A 264 30.46 -9.89 2.60
CA ALA A 264 31.78 -10.45 2.86
C ALA A 264 31.87 -11.12 4.24
N LEU A 265 31.23 -10.54 5.26
CA LEU A 265 31.10 -11.17 6.58
C LEU A 265 30.27 -12.46 6.51
N LEU A 266 29.15 -12.45 5.79
CA LEU A 266 28.31 -13.62 5.58
C LEU A 266 29.07 -14.74 4.83
N ALA A 267 29.83 -14.39 3.80
CA ALA A 267 30.67 -15.35 3.08
C ALA A 267 31.67 -16.04 4.01
N LYS A 268 32.31 -15.30 4.92
CA LYS A 268 33.21 -15.85 5.93
C LYS A 268 32.48 -16.74 6.93
N LEU A 269 31.28 -16.34 7.34
CA LEU A 269 30.44 -17.07 8.29
C LEU A 269 29.99 -18.43 7.74
N GLU A 270 29.52 -18.41 6.50
CA GLU A 270 29.01 -19.58 5.76
C GLU A 270 30.13 -20.38 5.05
N LYS A 271 31.39 -19.95 5.21
CA LYS A 271 32.59 -20.59 4.63
C LYS A 271 32.54 -20.70 3.09
N ILE A 272 32.03 -19.67 2.45
CA ILE A 272 31.95 -19.57 0.98
C ILE A 272 33.26 -18.99 0.44
N ASN A 273 33.93 -19.74 -0.44
CA ASN A 273 35.26 -19.39 -0.95
C ASN A 273 35.22 -18.20 -1.92
N HIS A 274 34.22 -18.13 -2.80
CA HIS A 274 34.10 -17.09 -3.81
C HIS A 274 32.75 -16.38 -3.68
N MET A 275 32.77 -15.05 -3.52
CA MET A 275 31.54 -14.26 -3.44
C MET A 275 30.66 -14.38 -4.69
N LYS A 276 31.24 -14.70 -5.87
CA LYS A 276 30.49 -14.94 -7.12
C LYS A 276 29.54 -16.14 -7.02
N ASP A 277 29.76 -17.06 -6.08
CA ASP A 277 28.90 -18.22 -5.87
C ASP A 277 27.68 -17.88 -4.99
N MET A 278 27.68 -16.71 -4.35
CA MET A 278 26.56 -16.26 -3.53
C MET A 278 25.45 -15.66 -4.39
N THR A 279 24.22 -15.89 -3.93
CA THR A 279 23.02 -15.19 -4.40
C THR A 279 22.36 -14.51 -3.21
N VAL A 280 22.07 -13.21 -3.32
CA VAL A 280 21.50 -12.40 -2.24
C VAL A 280 20.22 -11.73 -2.71
N VAL A 281 19.13 -11.90 -1.96
CA VAL A 281 17.87 -11.19 -2.17
C VAL A 281 17.71 -10.17 -1.04
N LEU A 282 17.69 -8.90 -1.38
CA LEU A 282 17.54 -7.80 -0.44
C LEU A 282 16.14 -7.19 -0.56
N CYS A 283 15.26 -7.51 0.38
CA CYS A 283 13.91 -6.97 0.49
C CYS A 283 13.89 -5.81 1.50
N VAL A 284 13.51 -4.61 1.05
CA VAL A 284 13.48 -3.38 1.86
C VAL A 284 12.05 -2.83 1.91
N ASP A 285 11.42 -2.93 3.07
CA ASP A 285 10.06 -2.47 3.31
C ASP A 285 10.03 -1.05 3.91
N GLY A 286 9.04 -0.25 3.50
CA GLY A 286 8.73 1.00 4.17
C GLY A 286 9.62 2.19 3.78
N LEU A 287 10.11 2.27 2.55
CA LEU A 287 10.95 3.39 2.10
C LEU A 287 10.32 4.77 2.33
N GLN A 288 8.99 4.88 2.29
CA GLN A 288 8.25 6.11 2.59
C GLN A 288 8.42 6.64 4.03
N LYS A 289 9.02 5.85 4.93
CA LYS A 289 9.33 6.28 6.30
C LYS A 289 10.64 7.07 6.38
N LEU A 290 11.45 7.06 5.33
CA LEU A 290 12.67 7.85 5.23
C LEU A 290 12.33 9.31 4.93
N VAL A 291 13.10 10.23 5.50
CA VAL A 291 12.96 11.65 5.20
C VAL A 291 13.32 11.90 3.75
N TYR A 292 12.42 12.60 3.06
CA TYR A 292 12.57 13.07 1.69
C TYR A 292 12.33 14.58 1.68
N ASP A 293 13.31 15.34 1.25
CA ASP A 293 13.31 16.81 1.21
C ASP A 293 13.69 17.35 -0.19
N ASP A 294 13.50 16.52 -1.23
CA ASP A 294 13.94 16.76 -2.62
C ASP A 294 15.46 16.91 -2.84
N THR A 295 16.29 16.89 -1.79
CA THR A 295 17.76 16.99 -1.93
C THR A 295 18.40 15.61 -2.09
N LYS A 296 19.45 15.51 -2.92
CA LYS A 296 20.24 14.27 -3.07
C LYS A 296 20.97 13.83 -1.79
N THR A 297 21.03 14.70 -0.78
CA THR A 297 21.64 14.46 0.53
C THR A 297 20.68 13.88 1.55
N CYS A 298 19.39 13.79 1.24
CA CYS A 298 18.38 13.29 2.17
C CYS A 298 18.56 11.80 2.47
N GLY A 299 18.00 11.34 3.59
CA GLY A 299 18.11 9.95 4.03
C GLY A 299 17.56 8.96 2.99
N PHE A 300 16.45 9.31 2.33
CA PHE A 300 15.88 8.49 1.26
C PHE A 300 16.85 8.27 0.09
N TYR A 301 17.41 9.34 -0.50
CA TYR A 301 18.32 9.22 -1.65
C TYR A 301 19.62 8.51 -1.30
N ARG A 302 20.17 8.75 -0.10
CA ARG A 302 21.42 8.11 0.35
C ARG A 302 21.24 6.60 0.55
N VAL A 303 20.12 6.18 1.15
CA VAL A 303 19.76 4.75 1.24
C VAL A 303 19.56 4.15 -0.15
N LEU A 304 18.80 4.83 -1.02
CA LEU A 304 18.52 4.33 -2.37
C LEU A 304 19.80 4.21 -3.22
N THR A 305 20.70 5.18 -3.10
CA THR A 305 22.02 5.15 -3.77
C THR A 305 22.87 3.99 -3.27
N SER A 306 22.84 3.69 -1.97
CA SER A 306 23.53 2.52 -1.39
C SER A 306 22.99 1.20 -1.99
N ILE A 307 21.67 1.08 -2.14
CA ILE A 307 21.02 -0.08 -2.78
C ILE A 307 21.43 -0.19 -4.26
N TYR A 308 21.41 0.91 -5.01
CA TYR A 308 21.84 0.91 -6.41
C TYR A 308 23.32 0.56 -6.59
N SER A 309 24.18 1.13 -5.76
CA SER A 309 25.61 0.82 -5.80
C SER A 309 25.85 -0.67 -5.53
N PHE A 310 25.09 -1.26 -4.60
CA PHE A 310 25.14 -2.69 -4.36
C PHE A 310 24.62 -3.51 -5.55
N LEU A 311 23.44 -3.18 -6.09
CA LEU A 311 22.83 -3.92 -7.20
C LEU A 311 23.72 -3.98 -8.45
N ASN A 312 24.36 -2.86 -8.81
CA ASN A 312 25.13 -2.75 -10.06
C ASN A 312 26.60 -3.20 -9.92
N SER A 313 27.18 -3.22 -8.71
CA SER A 313 28.61 -3.49 -8.51
C SER A 313 28.89 -4.68 -7.60
N SER A 314 27.87 -5.47 -7.24
CA SER A 314 28.04 -6.65 -6.40
C SER A 314 28.73 -7.78 -7.15
N ILE A 315 29.75 -8.37 -6.52
CA ILE A 315 30.40 -9.60 -7.00
C ILE A 315 29.43 -10.79 -6.89
N ALA A 316 28.63 -10.84 -5.83
CA ALA A 316 27.55 -11.82 -5.67
C ALA A 316 26.38 -11.45 -6.60
N PHE A 317 25.63 -12.44 -7.09
CA PHE A 317 24.40 -12.14 -7.81
C PHE A 317 23.37 -11.59 -6.82
N ALA A 318 22.91 -10.35 -7.03
CA ALA A 318 22.06 -9.63 -6.09
C ALA A 318 20.73 -9.27 -6.73
N VAL A 319 19.61 -9.50 -6.03
CA VAL A 319 18.29 -9.00 -6.43
C VAL A 319 17.79 -8.06 -5.35
N CYS A 320 17.48 -6.81 -5.71
CA CYS A 320 16.98 -5.81 -4.77
C CYS A 320 15.49 -5.56 -5.02
N VAL A 321 14.70 -5.64 -3.94
CA VAL A 321 13.27 -5.42 -3.94
C VAL A 321 12.93 -4.37 -2.88
N CYS A 322 12.23 -3.33 -3.27
CA CYS A 322 11.82 -2.25 -2.38
C CYS A 322 10.30 -2.13 -2.32
N SER A 323 9.77 -1.72 -1.17
CA SER A 323 8.34 -1.45 -0.98
C SER A 323 8.10 0.02 -0.58
N SER A 324 7.03 0.60 -1.11
CA SER A 324 6.55 1.93 -0.71
C SER A 324 5.03 2.09 -0.78
N THR A 325 4.46 2.90 0.13
CA THR A 325 3.04 3.32 0.08
C THR A 325 2.81 4.58 -0.77
N VAL A 326 3.74 5.54 -0.71
CA VAL A 326 3.61 6.83 -1.40
C VAL A 326 4.44 6.79 -2.68
N GLN A 327 3.89 7.21 -3.81
CA GLN A 327 4.58 7.16 -5.10
C GLN A 327 4.92 8.55 -5.62
N GLY A 328 4.27 9.67 -5.29
CA GLY A 328 4.66 11.00 -5.82
C GLY A 328 6.14 11.38 -5.62
N PRO A 329 6.59 11.69 -4.40
CA PRO A 329 8.00 11.98 -4.08
C PRO A 329 8.97 10.86 -4.49
N ILE A 330 8.54 9.61 -4.30
CA ILE A 330 9.36 8.43 -4.53
C ILE A 330 9.54 8.16 -6.03
N ARG A 331 8.49 8.35 -6.84
CA ARG A 331 8.56 8.26 -8.30
C ARG A 331 9.33 9.41 -8.89
N GLN A 332 9.19 10.63 -8.38
CA GLN A 332 10.02 11.74 -8.85
C GLN A 332 11.51 11.37 -8.70
N ALA A 333 11.86 10.82 -7.54
CA ALA A 333 13.21 10.30 -7.29
C ALA A 333 13.62 9.13 -8.21
N PHE A 334 12.68 8.28 -8.60
CA PHE A 334 12.94 7.17 -9.52
C PHE A 334 12.99 7.62 -11.00
N VAL A 335 12.20 8.62 -11.40
CA VAL A 335 12.20 9.22 -12.74
C VAL A 335 13.53 9.92 -13.02
N ASP A 336 14.08 10.61 -12.02
CA ASP A 336 15.38 11.27 -12.12
C ASP A 336 16.56 10.27 -12.04
N SER A 337 16.28 8.99 -11.77
CA SER A 337 17.30 7.94 -11.64
C SER A 337 17.53 7.21 -12.97
N PRO A 338 18.77 7.06 -13.43
CA PRO A 338 19.10 6.25 -14.61
C PRO A 338 19.06 4.74 -14.33
N GLN A 339 18.60 4.29 -13.16
CA GLN A 339 18.39 2.87 -12.87
C GLN A 339 17.14 2.36 -13.58
N MET A 340 17.14 1.11 -14.05
CA MET A 340 15.91 0.48 -14.50
C MET A 340 15.06 0.02 -13.31
N HIS A 341 13.78 0.39 -13.30
CA HIS A 341 12.81 -0.01 -12.27
C HIS A 341 11.69 -0.85 -12.87
N GLN A 342 11.40 -1.98 -12.23
CA GLN A 342 10.20 -2.76 -12.52
C GLN A 342 9.17 -2.52 -11.42
N PHE A 343 8.05 -1.87 -11.75
CA PHE A 343 6.94 -1.69 -10.82
C PHE A 343 6.16 -3.00 -10.70
N LEU A 344 5.87 -3.37 -9.46
CA LEU A 344 5.07 -4.54 -9.12
C LEU A 344 3.86 -4.11 -8.30
N LEU A 345 2.70 -4.63 -8.64
CA LEU A 345 1.47 -4.47 -7.88
C LEU A 345 1.21 -5.73 -7.07
N PRO A 346 0.94 -5.63 -5.75
CA PRO A 346 0.46 -6.77 -4.99
C PRO A 346 -0.81 -7.33 -5.65
N PRO A 347 -0.89 -8.65 -5.89
CA PRO A 347 -2.05 -9.26 -6.51
C PRO A 347 -3.24 -9.22 -5.55
N LEU A 348 -4.45 -9.16 -6.12
CA LEU A 348 -5.66 -9.35 -5.32
C LEU A 348 -5.71 -10.77 -4.80
N LEU A 349 -6.26 -10.87 -3.61
CA LEU A 349 -6.52 -12.15 -2.99
C LEU A 349 -7.89 -12.67 -3.43
N ASP A 350 -7.92 -13.97 -3.71
CA ASP A 350 -9.17 -14.69 -3.88
C ASP A 350 -9.77 -14.97 -2.49
N GLY A 351 -10.67 -14.09 -2.06
CA GLY A 351 -11.28 -14.18 -0.74
C GLY A 351 -11.99 -15.50 -0.46
N HIS A 352 -12.50 -16.19 -1.48
CA HIS A 352 -13.22 -17.48 -1.33
C HIS A 352 -12.29 -18.65 -1.09
N LYS A 353 -11.05 -18.57 -1.56
CA LYS A 353 -10.01 -19.56 -1.23
C LYS A 353 -9.45 -19.39 0.18
N ILE A 354 -9.64 -18.20 0.75
CA ILE A 354 -9.06 -17.80 2.03
C ILE A 354 -10.07 -17.96 3.16
N LEU A 355 -11.26 -17.41 3.00
CA LEU A 355 -12.30 -17.38 4.02
C LEU A 355 -13.36 -18.43 3.71
N THR A 356 -13.49 -19.42 4.58
CA THR A 356 -14.57 -20.41 4.48
C THR A 356 -15.88 -19.79 4.94
N THR A 357 -16.73 -19.42 3.99
CA THR A 357 -18.06 -18.84 4.25
C THR A 357 -19.16 -19.88 4.13
N ARG A 358 -20.08 -19.92 5.10
CA ARG A 358 -21.23 -20.85 5.10
C ARG A 358 -22.51 -20.21 4.56
N THR A 359 -22.64 -18.90 4.70
CA THR A 359 -23.87 -18.16 4.37
C THR A 359 -23.65 -17.30 3.13
N ARG A 360 -24.74 -17.05 2.40
CA ARG A 360 -24.73 -16.16 1.22
C ARG A 360 -24.27 -14.74 1.57
N ILE A 361 -24.65 -14.24 2.74
CA ILE A 361 -24.25 -12.91 3.23
C ILE A 361 -22.73 -12.88 3.48
N ALA A 362 -22.17 -13.91 4.11
CA ALA A 362 -20.73 -13.97 4.33
C ALA A 362 -19.96 -13.99 3.01
N LYS A 363 -20.43 -14.76 2.01
CA LYS A 363 -19.86 -14.75 0.65
C LYS A 363 -19.91 -13.37 -0.01
N GLN A 364 -21.03 -12.66 0.17
CA GLN A 364 -21.18 -11.30 -0.36
C GLN A 364 -20.19 -10.33 0.30
N LEU A 365 -20.06 -10.37 1.63
CA LEU A 365 -19.10 -9.53 2.35
C LEU A 365 -17.65 -9.81 1.95
N VAL A 366 -17.31 -11.07 1.65
CA VAL A 366 -15.99 -11.44 1.11
C VAL A 366 -15.72 -10.73 -0.22
N ASP A 367 -16.70 -10.70 -1.13
CA ASP A 367 -16.57 -9.96 -2.38
C ASP A 367 -16.48 -8.46 -2.16
N ASP A 368 -17.18 -7.93 -1.17
CA ASP A 368 -17.22 -6.49 -0.89
C ASP A 368 -15.87 -5.96 -0.43
N MET A 369 -14.99 -6.82 0.10
CA MET A 369 -13.60 -6.49 0.40
C MET A 369 -12.73 -6.34 -0.85
N GLY A 370 -13.22 -6.77 -2.02
CA GLY A 370 -12.55 -6.62 -3.32
C GLY A 370 -11.16 -7.26 -3.38
N GLY A 371 -10.90 -8.30 -2.57
CA GLY A 371 -9.60 -8.98 -2.49
C GLY A 371 -8.51 -8.21 -1.74
N HIS A 372 -8.83 -7.12 -1.02
CA HIS A 372 -7.87 -6.38 -0.23
C HIS A 372 -7.50 -7.15 1.04
N GLY A 373 -6.21 -7.47 1.21
CA GLY A 373 -5.72 -8.26 2.35
C GLY A 373 -6.16 -7.72 3.70
N ARG A 374 -5.95 -6.43 3.97
CA ARG A 374 -6.38 -5.85 5.25
C ARG A 374 -7.90 -5.82 5.43
N GLY A 375 -8.66 -5.67 4.34
CA GLY A 375 -10.13 -5.78 4.36
C GLY A 375 -10.58 -7.16 4.80
N LEU A 376 -10.04 -8.20 4.15
CA LEU A 376 -10.32 -9.59 4.45
C LEU A 376 -9.90 -9.98 5.89
N GLU A 377 -8.79 -9.46 6.43
CA GLU A 377 -8.40 -9.69 7.83
C GLU A 377 -9.40 -9.10 8.83
N VAL A 378 -9.94 -7.92 8.53
CA VAL A 378 -10.94 -7.27 9.37
C VAL A 378 -12.24 -8.07 9.33
N LEU A 379 -12.69 -8.45 8.13
CA LEU A 379 -13.88 -9.28 7.91
C LEU A 379 -13.75 -10.63 8.63
N GLU A 380 -12.62 -11.33 8.49
CA GLU A 380 -12.36 -12.61 9.18
C GLU A 380 -12.59 -12.50 10.69
N ARG A 381 -12.06 -11.44 11.31
CA ARG A 381 -12.25 -11.21 12.75
C ARG A 381 -13.69 -10.92 13.12
N VAL A 382 -14.46 -10.27 12.25
CA VAL A 382 -15.87 -9.96 12.49
C VAL A 382 -16.72 -11.23 12.32
N LEU A 383 -16.53 -11.98 11.24
CA LEU A 383 -17.20 -13.25 10.99
C LEU A 383 -16.95 -14.26 12.13
N ASN A 384 -15.70 -14.38 12.61
CA ASN A 384 -15.37 -15.29 13.70
C ASN A 384 -16.06 -14.95 15.03
N ARG A 385 -16.34 -13.68 15.31
CA ARG A 385 -17.09 -13.27 16.52
C ARG A 385 -18.58 -13.57 16.44
N HIS A 386 -19.10 -13.69 15.23
CA HIS A 386 -20.54 -13.81 14.97
C HIS A 386 -20.90 -15.16 14.34
N LYS A 387 -19.99 -16.14 14.35
CA LYS A 387 -20.12 -17.42 13.64
C LYS A 387 -21.47 -18.12 13.84
N ASP A 388 -22.02 -18.05 15.05
CA ASP A 388 -23.26 -18.73 15.44
C ASP A 388 -24.52 -17.84 15.35
N SER A 389 -24.36 -16.54 15.05
CA SER A 389 -25.44 -15.55 14.96
C SER A 389 -25.41 -14.72 13.68
N LEU A 390 -24.57 -15.09 12.71
CA LEU A 390 -24.45 -14.44 11.41
C LEU A 390 -25.78 -14.40 10.65
N ASP A 391 -26.65 -15.40 10.84
CA ASP A 391 -27.99 -15.46 10.25
C ASP A 391 -29.04 -14.66 11.03
N LEU A 392 -28.66 -14.01 12.14
CA LEU A 392 -29.53 -13.16 12.99
C LEU A 392 -29.13 -11.67 13.01
N ILE A 393 -27.89 -11.32 12.63
CA ILE A 393 -27.38 -9.94 12.62
C ILE A 393 -27.59 -9.24 11.28
N ASP A 394 -28.25 -8.08 11.28
CA ASP A 394 -28.40 -7.23 10.08
C ASP A 394 -27.03 -7.02 9.38
N PRO A 395 -26.88 -7.29 8.07
CA PRO A 395 -25.61 -7.07 7.39
C PRO A 395 -25.18 -5.60 7.45
N ALA A 396 -26.11 -4.65 7.60
CA ALA A 396 -25.79 -3.25 7.86
C ALA A 396 -25.02 -3.09 9.19
N ASP A 397 -25.39 -3.80 10.26
CA ASP A 397 -24.66 -3.80 11.53
C ASP A 397 -23.23 -4.37 11.38
N ILE A 398 -23.07 -5.37 10.52
CA ILE A 398 -21.76 -5.97 10.23
C ILE A 398 -20.88 -4.94 9.51
N VAL A 399 -21.42 -4.31 8.48
CA VAL A 399 -20.77 -3.23 7.72
C VAL A 399 -20.39 -2.06 8.62
N ASP A 400 -21.25 -1.65 9.55
CA ASP A 400 -20.98 -0.58 10.51
C ASP A 400 -19.85 -0.95 11.48
N LYS A 401 -19.87 -2.18 12.01
CA LYS A 401 -18.81 -2.68 12.89
C LYS A 401 -17.48 -2.79 12.15
N GLU A 402 -17.51 -3.23 10.90
CA GLU A 402 -16.34 -3.25 10.02
C GLU A 402 -15.82 -1.85 9.79
N TYR A 403 -16.70 -0.91 9.44
CA TYR A 403 -16.33 0.48 9.21
C TYR A 403 -15.68 1.12 10.43
N ARG A 404 -16.25 1.03 11.63
CA ARG A 404 -15.61 1.58 12.84
C ARG A 404 -14.23 0.97 13.09
N LYS A 405 -14.07 -0.31 12.75
CA LYS A 405 -12.79 -1.01 12.86
C LYS A 405 -11.82 -0.57 11.77
N PHE A 406 -12.32 -0.22 10.60
CA PHE A 406 -11.54 0.43 9.57
C PHE A 406 -11.14 1.85 10.01
N GLU A 407 -12.06 2.68 10.47
CA GLU A 407 -11.79 4.01 11.00
C GLU A 407 -10.63 4.02 12.01
N SER A 408 -10.70 3.16 13.02
CA SER A 408 -9.63 3.01 14.03
C SER A 408 -8.29 2.51 13.49
N LEU A 409 -8.27 1.73 12.40
CA LEU A 409 -7.06 1.18 11.79
C LEU A 409 -6.43 2.11 10.74
N GLY A 410 -7.22 2.98 10.12
CA GLY A 410 -6.75 3.91 9.08
C GLY A 410 -6.09 5.17 9.64
N GLY A 411 -6.30 5.49 10.92
CA GLY A 411 -5.64 6.61 11.61
C GLY A 411 -5.81 7.92 10.83
N ASP A 412 -4.69 8.62 10.60
CA ASP A 412 -4.66 9.93 9.95
C ASP A 412 -5.12 9.93 8.48
N ILE A 413 -5.25 8.76 7.83
CA ILE A 413 -5.77 8.66 6.45
C ILE A 413 -7.17 9.28 6.37
N TRP A 414 -7.98 9.09 7.42
CA TRP A 414 -9.35 9.64 7.48
C TRP A 414 -9.38 11.15 7.69
N CYS A 415 -8.26 11.75 8.09
CA CYS A 415 -8.07 13.20 8.15
C CYS A 415 -7.52 13.77 6.83
N SER A 416 -7.36 12.96 5.78
CA SER A 416 -6.89 13.44 4.49
C SER A 416 -7.93 14.29 3.76
N LEU A 417 -7.47 15.15 2.85
CA LEU A 417 -8.30 16.02 2.03
C LEU A 417 -9.43 15.27 1.31
N LEU A 418 -9.24 13.98 1.00
CA LEU A 418 -10.27 13.17 0.36
C LEU A 418 -11.51 13.01 1.24
N PHE A 419 -11.35 12.69 2.52
CA PHE A 419 -12.47 12.35 3.41
C PHE A 419 -13.06 13.58 4.12
N CYS A 420 -12.35 14.70 4.13
CA CYS A 420 -12.79 15.93 4.78
C CYS A 420 -13.55 16.90 3.86
N ASP A 421 -13.52 16.70 2.54
CA ASP A 421 -14.17 17.57 1.56
C ASP A 421 -15.14 16.78 0.68
N GLU A 422 -16.41 17.16 0.71
CA GLU A 422 -17.46 16.58 -0.11
C GLU A 422 -17.10 16.63 -1.60
N ALA A 423 -16.58 17.75 -2.11
CA ALA A 423 -16.25 17.89 -3.53
C ALA A 423 -15.21 16.84 -3.99
N ASN A 424 -14.25 16.51 -3.11
CA ASN A 424 -13.25 15.47 -3.38
C ASN A 424 -13.89 14.08 -3.44
N ILE A 425 -14.79 13.76 -2.50
CA ILE A 425 -15.55 12.51 -2.52
C ILE A 425 -16.34 12.40 -3.84
N LYS A 426 -16.96 13.50 -4.33
CA LYS A 426 -17.75 13.52 -5.57
C LYS A 426 -16.91 13.04 -6.73
N ALA A 427 -15.74 13.67 -6.87
CA ALA A 427 -14.86 13.46 -7.99
C ALA A 427 -14.27 12.05 -7.98
N VAL A 428 -13.92 11.53 -6.79
CA VAL A 428 -13.39 10.16 -6.66
C VAL A 428 -14.47 9.11 -6.91
N VAL A 429 -15.69 9.30 -6.40
CA VAL A 429 -16.82 8.42 -6.70
C VAL A 429 -17.14 8.45 -8.20
N ALA A 430 -17.17 9.63 -8.82
CA ALA A 430 -17.32 9.78 -10.27
C ALA A 430 -16.24 8.98 -11.00
N ALA A 431 -14.97 9.11 -10.59
CA ALA A 431 -13.85 8.43 -11.21
C ALA A 431 -13.97 6.91 -11.18
N ILE A 432 -14.36 6.34 -10.03
CA ILE A 432 -14.56 4.90 -9.88
C ILE A 432 -15.70 4.41 -10.78
N LEU A 433 -16.84 5.12 -10.78
CA LEU A 433 -18.03 4.74 -11.55
C LEU A 433 -17.87 4.95 -13.06
N SER A 434 -17.01 5.88 -13.47
CA SER A 434 -16.71 6.17 -14.89
C SER A 434 -16.08 4.97 -15.61
N ARG A 435 -15.29 4.18 -14.88
CA ARG A 435 -14.41 3.14 -15.41
C ARG A 435 -13.43 3.65 -16.48
N ARG A 436 -13.22 4.97 -16.58
CA ARG A 436 -12.29 5.57 -17.54
C ARG A 436 -10.85 5.22 -17.15
N LYS A 437 -9.97 5.30 -18.14
CA LYS A 437 -8.52 5.15 -17.90
C LYS A 437 -7.96 6.44 -17.35
N TYR A 438 -7.08 6.32 -16.39
CA TYR A 438 -6.37 7.42 -15.78
C TYR A 438 -4.87 7.21 -15.85
N GLY A 439 -4.18 8.25 -16.27
CA GLY A 439 -2.76 8.37 -15.98
C GLY A 439 -2.54 8.40 -14.48
N LEU A 440 -1.44 7.81 -14.01
CA LEU A 440 -1.21 7.69 -12.58
C LEU A 440 -1.04 9.06 -11.86
N LEU A 441 -0.45 10.04 -12.53
CA LEU A 441 -0.30 11.41 -12.02
C LEU A 441 -1.45 12.32 -12.48
N GLU A 442 -2.45 11.76 -13.15
CA GLU A 442 -3.61 12.51 -13.58
C GLU A 442 -4.43 12.90 -12.34
N ARG A 443 -4.90 14.15 -12.33
CA ARG A 443 -5.81 14.66 -11.32
C ARG A 443 -7.21 14.14 -11.53
N ILE A 444 -7.93 13.94 -10.44
CA ILE A 444 -9.31 13.48 -10.51
C ILE A 444 -10.27 14.66 -10.54
N GLY A 445 -10.99 14.81 -11.65
CA GLY A 445 -11.98 15.87 -11.82
C GLY A 445 -11.37 17.25 -11.60
N HIS A 446 -12.00 18.05 -10.73
CA HIS A 446 -11.53 19.38 -10.34
C HIS A 446 -10.69 19.38 -9.06
N THR A 447 -10.36 18.20 -8.52
CA THR A 447 -9.60 18.09 -7.27
C THR A 447 -8.11 18.28 -7.53
N ASP A 448 -7.39 18.65 -6.47
CA ASP A 448 -5.92 18.61 -6.48
C ASP A 448 -5.37 17.19 -6.27
N LEU A 449 -6.23 16.21 -6.00
CA LEU A 449 -5.86 14.82 -5.77
C LEU A 449 -5.54 14.10 -7.08
N THR A 450 -4.38 13.46 -7.11
CA THR A 450 -3.95 12.57 -8.17
C THR A 450 -4.40 11.12 -7.93
N VAL A 451 -4.47 10.32 -9.00
CA VAL A 451 -4.72 8.88 -8.86
C VAL A 451 -3.69 8.21 -7.95
N ASP A 452 -2.44 8.68 -7.98
CA ASP A 452 -1.40 8.15 -7.13
C ASP A 452 -1.64 8.38 -5.63
N GLU A 453 -2.06 9.58 -5.27
CA GLU A 453 -2.43 9.91 -3.90
C GLU A 453 -3.63 9.06 -3.44
N ILE A 454 -4.65 8.91 -4.29
CA ILE A 454 -5.85 8.16 -3.93
C ILE A 454 -5.56 6.66 -3.80
N ARG A 455 -4.86 6.04 -4.75
CA ARG A 455 -4.51 4.61 -4.65
C ARG A 455 -3.54 4.31 -3.50
N SER A 456 -2.83 5.32 -2.98
CA SER A 456 -2.01 5.18 -1.78
C SER A 456 -2.88 4.99 -0.52
N MET A 457 -4.14 5.41 -0.59
CA MET A 457 -5.12 5.28 0.46
C MET A 457 -5.73 3.86 0.44
N TRP A 458 -5.53 3.19 1.55
CA TRP A 458 -6.13 1.93 1.97
C TRP A 458 -6.80 1.00 0.92
N LEU A 459 -8.12 1.10 0.74
CA LEU A 459 -8.95 0.18 -0.05
C LEU A 459 -9.22 0.70 -1.47
N PHE A 460 -8.41 1.64 -1.94
CA PHE A 460 -8.35 2.03 -3.34
C PHE A 460 -7.28 1.24 -4.08
N ARG A 461 -7.48 1.08 -5.39
CA ARG A 461 -6.57 0.39 -6.28
C ARG A 461 -6.53 1.05 -7.65
N TRP A 462 -5.35 1.08 -8.22
CA TRP A 462 -5.16 1.36 -9.65
C TRP A 462 -4.77 0.05 -10.34
N THR A 463 -5.53 -0.32 -11.38
CA THR A 463 -5.40 -1.61 -12.06
C THR A 463 -4.41 -1.56 -13.22
N HIS A 464 -4.01 -2.73 -13.74
CA HIS A 464 -3.21 -2.81 -14.97
C HIS A 464 -3.92 -2.23 -16.20
N GLU A 465 -5.24 -2.10 -16.15
CA GLU A 465 -6.04 -1.44 -17.20
C GLU A 465 -6.13 0.08 -17.01
N GLU A 466 -5.36 0.62 -16.08
CA GLU A 466 -5.28 2.04 -15.74
C GLU A 466 -6.59 2.60 -15.15
N ARG A 467 -7.40 1.74 -14.53
CA ARG A 467 -8.67 2.12 -13.89
C ARG A 467 -8.51 2.29 -12.39
N LEU A 468 -9.15 3.32 -11.84
CA LEU A 468 -9.30 3.48 -10.40
C LEU A 468 -10.49 2.66 -9.90
N GLU A 469 -10.25 1.86 -8.87
CA GLU A 469 -11.23 0.99 -8.23
C GLU A 469 -11.15 1.12 -6.71
N CYS A 470 -12.19 0.69 -6.01
CA CYS A 470 -12.15 0.49 -4.57
C CYS A 470 -12.96 -0.74 -4.14
N ALA A 471 -12.72 -1.21 -2.92
CA ALA A 471 -13.59 -2.20 -2.29
C ALA A 471 -15.02 -1.63 -2.14
N PHE A 472 -16.05 -2.45 -2.37
CA PHE A 472 -17.44 -2.01 -2.24
C PHE A 472 -17.75 -1.47 -0.83
N ILE A 473 -17.14 -2.07 0.19
CA ILE A 473 -17.30 -1.57 1.57
C ILE A 473 -16.81 -0.13 1.71
N LEU A 474 -15.72 0.26 1.04
CA LEU A 474 -15.24 1.63 1.05
C LEU A 474 -16.18 2.53 0.24
N PHE A 475 -16.67 2.06 -0.91
CA PHE A 475 -17.65 2.79 -1.70
C PHE A 475 -18.88 3.19 -0.86
N VAL A 476 -19.49 2.24 -0.13
CA VAL A 476 -20.62 2.51 0.77
C VAL A 476 -20.29 3.57 1.82
N ASN A 477 -19.06 3.57 2.34
CA ASN A 477 -18.66 4.58 3.33
C ASN A 477 -18.47 5.96 2.71
N LEU A 478 -17.88 6.05 1.52
CA LEU A 478 -17.79 7.31 0.76
C LEU A 478 -19.19 7.88 0.49
N THR A 479 -20.17 7.03 0.17
CA THR A 479 -21.55 7.48 -0.05
C THR A 479 -22.29 7.88 1.24
N ARG A 480 -21.85 7.42 2.42
CA ARG A 480 -22.42 7.83 3.72
C ARG A 480 -21.90 9.18 4.19
N ILE A 481 -20.63 9.48 3.91
CA ILE A 481 -20.02 10.77 4.22
C ILE A 481 -20.60 11.86 3.31
N TRP A 482 -21.01 11.47 2.08
CA TRP A 482 -21.75 12.32 1.17
C TRP A 482 -23.19 12.58 1.68
N PRO A 483 -23.55 13.82 2.06
CA PRO A 483 -24.93 14.15 2.43
C PRO A 483 -25.77 14.27 1.16
N THR A 484 -26.35 13.16 0.69
CA THR A 484 -27.38 13.30 -0.34
C THR A 484 -28.57 14.02 0.31
N THR A 485 -29.12 15.05 -0.34
CA THR A 485 -30.44 15.65 -0.01
C THR A 485 -31.61 14.66 -0.21
N CYS A 486 -31.32 13.37 -0.26
CA CYS A 486 -32.22 12.27 -0.57
C CYS A 486 -32.36 11.44 0.71
N GLU A 487 -33.55 11.39 1.28
CA GLU A 487 -33.91 10.74 2.56
C GLU A 487 -33.76 9.20 2.57
N ASP A 488 -33.03 8.61 1.63
CA ASP A 488 -32.97 7.15 1.48
C ASP A 488 -31.84 6.54 2.32
N ASP A 489 -32.23 5.64 3.22
CA ASP A 489 -31.31 4.84 4.04
C ASP A 489 -30.57 3.82 3.17
N PHE A 490 -29.29 4.07 2.86
CA PHE A 490 -28.42 3.15 2.13
C PHE A 490 -28.30 1.77 2.79
N ASN A 491 -28.60 1.66 4.10
CA ASN A 491 -28.65 0.35 4.78
C ASN A 491 -29.74 -0.56 4.20
N SER A 492 -30.77 -0.01 3.56
CA SER A 492 -31.78 -0.79 2.83
C SER A 492 -31.17 -1.71 1.76
N HIS A 493 -30.06 -1.31 1.15
CA HIS A 493 -29.32 -2.08 0.14
C HIS A 493 -28.40 -3.18 0.72
N LEU A 494 -28.30 -3.24 2.06
CA LEU A 494 -27.56 -4.26 2.81
C LEU A 494 -28.53 -5.26 3.47
N THR A 495 -29.84 -5.16 3.24
CA THR A 495 -30.85 -5.93 3.99
C THR A 495 -30.92 -7.42 3.62
N ARG A 496 -31.36 -8.22 4.60
CA ARG A 496 -31.66 -9.66 4.47
C ARG A 496 -32.94 -9.93 3.70
N SER A 497 -33.85 -8.98 3.77
CA SER A 497 -35.28 -9.15 3.52
C SER A 497 -35.65 -9.15 2.05
N GLU A 498 -34.72 -8.88 1.13
CA GLU A 498 -35.08 -8.69 -0.27
C GLU A 498 -34.84 -9.90 -1.16
N LEU A 499 -35.77 -10.09 -2.09
CA LEU A 499 -35.74 -11.13 -3.11
C LEU A 499 -34.59 -10.89 -4.09
N VAL A 500 -34.10 -11.96 -4.72
CA VAL A 500 -32.95 -11.98 -5.64
C VAL A 500 -32.98 -10.84 -6.68
N TRP A 501 -34.10 -10.63 -7.37
CA TRP A 501 -34.22 -9.57 -8.39
C TRP A 501 -34.35 -8.16 -7.78
N GLN A 502 -34.97 -8.02 -6.60
CA GLN A 502 -35.09 -6.73 -5.91
C GLN A 502 -33.70 -6.21 -5.56
N ARG A 503 -32.83 -7.09 -5.04
CA ARG A 503 -31.43 -6.78 -4.78
C ARG A 503 -30.68 -6.34 -6.03
N PHE A 504 -30.90 -7.03 -7.16
CA PHE A 504 -30.30 -6.65 -8.43
C PHE A 504 -30.78 -5.26 -8.90
N GLU A 505 -32.10 -5.02 -8.88
CA GLU A 505 -32.66 -3.70 -9.23
C GLU A 505 -32.17 -2.59 -8.31
N GLN A 506 -32.00 -2.89 -7.02
CA GLN A 506 -31.44 -1.95 -6.06
C GLN A 506 -29.98 -1.62 -6.32
N ILE A 507 -29.13 -2.61 -6.63
CA ILE A 507 -27.74 -2.37 -6.98
C ILE A 507 -27.65 -1.52 -8.25
N VAL A 508 -28.50 -1.80 -9.24
CA VAL A 508 -28.59 -0.99 -10.45
C VAL A 508 -29.05 0.43 -10.15
N ALA A 509 -30.10 0.58 -9.33
CA ALA A 509 -30.64 1.88 -8.92
C ALA A 509 -29.60 2.70 -8.14
N LEU A 510 -28.87 2.07 -7.22
CA LEU A 510 -27.77 2.65 -6.48
C LEU A 510 -26.67 3.14 -7.43
N HIS A 511 -26.18 2.26 -8.31
CA HIS A 511 -25.13 2.60 -9.27
C HIS A 511 -25.54 3.77 -10.19
N ARG A 512 -26.78 3.74 -10.71
CA ARG A 512 -27.36 4.83 -11.51
C ARG A 512 -27.43 6.13 -10.72
N ARG A 513 -27.99 6.08 -9.52
CA ARG A 513 -28.18 7.26 -8.67
C ARG A 513 -26.83 7.89 -8.36
N MET A 514 -25.85 7.09 -7.97
CA MET A 514 -24.51 7.58 -7.66
C MET A 514 -23.84 8.18 -8.89
N LYS A 515 -23.99 7.60 -10.08
CA LYS A 515 -23.53 8.23 -11.33
C LYS A 515 -24.23 9.58 -11.57
N ALA A 516 -25.55 9.62 -11.49
CA ALA A 516 -26.32 10.84 -11.72
C ALA A 516 -25.91 11.96 -10.74
N VAL A 517 -25.72 11.64 -9.46
CA VAL A 517 -25.26 12.59 -8.44
C VAL A 517 -23.81 13.02 -8.70
N ALA A 518 -22.92 12.07 -8.96
CA ALA A 518 -21.49 12.34 -9.14
C ALA A 518 -21.20 13.23 -10.37
N TYR A 519 -22.04 13.15 -11.40
CA TYR A 519 -21.94 13.97 -12.61
C TYR A 519 -22.97 15.10 -12.68
N CYS A 520 -23.78 15.28 -11.63
CA CYS A 520 -24.74 16.37 -11.57
C CYS A 520 -24.03 17.71 -11.79
N GLU A 521 -24.58 18.54 -12.68
CA GLU A 521 -24.09 19.88 -13.08
C GLU A 521 -22.81 19.89 -13.93
N THR A 522 -22.27 18.72 -14.31
CA THR A 522 -21.09 18.62 -15.17
C THR A 522 -21.50 18.11 -16.56
N SER A 523 -21.22 18.88 -17.62
CA SER A 523 -21.35 18.36 -18.98
C SER A 523 -20.17 17.44 -19.28
N VAL A 524 -20.41 16.14 -19.33
CA VAL A 524 -19.36 15.11 -19.52
C VAL A 524 -19.53 14.42 -20.86
N ALA A 525 -18.43 14.14 -21.55
CA ALA A 525 -18.48 13.32 -22.75
C ALA A 525 -18.90 11.88 -22.37
N LEU A 526 -19.74 11.22 -23.16
CA LEU A 526 -20.17 9.84 -22.87
C LEU A 526 -19.01 8.86 -22.70
N SER A 527 -17.90 9.07 -23.42
CA SER A 527 -16.66 8.30 -23.26
C SER A 527 -15.98 8.47 -21.90
N GLU A 528 -16.22 9.60 -21.24
CA GLU A 528 -15.77 9.88 -19.87
C GLU A 528 -16.80 9.43 -18.81
N PHE A 529 -18.04 9.15 -19.24
CA PHE A 529 -19.12 8.60 -18.40
C PHE A 529 -19.13 7.06 -18.42
N HIS A 530 -18.69 6.45 -19.54
CA HIS A 530 -18.65 5.00 -19.70
C HIS A 530 -17.67 4.47 -20.76
N VAL A 531 -17.06 3.30 -20.49
CA VAL A 531 -16.31 2.50 -21.47
C VAL A 531 -17.28 1.49 -22.09
N GLY A 532 -17.80 1.75 -23.30
CA GLY A 532 -18.76 0.80 -23.92
C GLY A 532 -19.29 1.07 -25.34
N LYS A 533 -19.58 2.31 -25.79
CA LYS A 533 -19.90 2.62 -27.22
C LYS A 533 -20.12 4.14 -27.50
N LYS A 534 -20.17 4.48 -28.79
CA LYS A 534 -20.00 5.81 -29.43
C LYS A 534 -21.00 6.92 -29.02
N GLN A 535 -20.43 8.02 -28.52
CA GLN A 535 -20.71 9.45 -28.78
C GLN A 535 -22.17 9.95 -28.77
N VAL A 536 -22.67 10.46 -27.62
CA VAL A 536 -23.73 11.51 -27.50
C VAL A 536 -23.62 12.23 -26.14
N GLN A 537 -23.97 13.52 -26.03
CA GLN A 537 -24.06 14.31 -24.79
C GLN A 537 -25.47 14.21 -24.18
N CYS A 538 -25.69 13.60 -23.00
CA CYS A 538 -27.05 13.41 -22.42
C CYS A 538 -27.10 13.27 -20.88
N ASN A 539 -28.27 13.63 -20.32
CA ASN A 539 -28.76 13.16 -19.02
C ASN A 539 -29.33 11.73 -19.18
N GLU A 540 -29.12 10.86 -18.19
CA GLU A 540 -29.36 9.42 -18.35
C GLU A 540 -30.77 8.97 -17.90
N VAL A 541 -31.50 8.28 -18.79
CA VAL A 541 -32.77 7.61 -18.49
C VAL A 541 -32.60 6.10 -18.71
N MET A 542 -32.18 5.37 -17.66
CA MET A 542 -32.13 3.91 -17.70
C MET A 542 -33.51 3.28 -17.51
N ARG A 543 -33.81 2.24 -18.28
CA ARG A 543 -35.01 1.42 -18.12
C ARG A 543 -34.58 -0.05 -17.97
N CYS A 544 -34.60 -0.56 -16.74
CA CYS A 544 -34.38 -1.97 -16.48
C CYS A 544 -35.65 -2.76 -16.78
N LYS A 545 -35.50 -3.86 -17.53
CA LYS A 545 -36.55 -4.85 -17.70
C LYS A 545 -35.92 -6.22 -17.51
N LEU A 546 -36.34 -6.91 -16.45
CA LEU A 546 -36.00 -8.31 -16.24
C LEU A 546 -36.61 -9.13 -17.38
N LEU A 547 -35.79 -9.59 -18.31
CA LEU A 547 -36.17 -10.56 -19.33
C LEU A 547 -35.76 -11.95 -18.80
N GLN A 548 -36.76 -12.76 -18.47
CA GLN A 548 -36.55 -14.18 -18.17
C GLN A 548 -36.69 -14.97 -19.48
N THR A 549 -35.98 -16.10 -19.55
CA THR A 549 -36.00 -17.16 -20.57
C THR A 549 -35.04 -17.00 -21.75
N ASP A 550 -34.71 -18.14 -22.37
CA ASP A 550 -33.72 -18.39 -23.45
C ASP A 550 -33.89 -17.56 -24.74
N GLU A 551 -34.68 -16.49 -24.70
CA GLU A 551 -34.84 -15.53 -25.78
C GLU A 551 -33.56 -14.70 -25.95
N LYS A 552 -32.88 -14.91 -27.08
CA LYS A 552 -31.78 -14.05 -27.51
C LYS A 552 -32.31 -12.64 -27.69
N ILE A 553 -31.66 -11.69 -27.02
CA ILE A 553 -31.93 -10.28 -27.25
C ILE A 553 -31.47 -9.94 -28.67
N ASP A 554 -32.41 -9.40 -29.45
CA ASP A 554 -32.23 -9.02 -30.83
C ASP A 554 -32.55 -7.52 -31.04
N GLU A 555 -32.32 -7.07 -32.27
CA GLU A 555 -32.55 -5.69 -32.71
C GLU A 555 -34.01 -5.27 -32.56
N GLU A 556 -34.97 -6.19 -32.74
CA GLU A 556 -36.41 -5.91 -32.72
C GLU A 556 -36.90 -5.58 -31.31
N LEU A 557 -36.46 -6.35 -30.29
CA LEU A 557 -36.79 -6.09 -28.89
C LEU A 557 -36.17 -4.78 -28.39
N THR A 558 -34.95 -4.47 -28.81
CA THR A 558 -34.25 -3.24 -28.44
C THR A 558 -34.92 -2.01 -29.06
N SER A 559 -35.27 -2.10 -30.35
CA SER A 559 -35.95 -1.03 -31.10
C SER A 559 -37.36 -0.72 -30.59
N LYS A 560 -38.11 -1.74 -30.13
CA LYS A 560 -39.44 -1.52 -29.50
C LYS A 560 -39.36 -0.70 -28.21
N ASN A 561 -38.25 -0.79 -27.48
CA ASN A 561 -38.05 -0.09 -26.21
C ASN A 561 -37.42 1.31 -26.37
N ALA A 562 -36.81 1.61 -27.52
CA ALA A 562 -36.10 2.85 -27.85
C ALA A 562 -37.02 4.05 -28.17
N LYS A 563 -37.99 4.34 -27.30
CA LYS A 563 -38.82 5.56 -27.37
C LYS A 563 -38.33 6.58 -26.33
N THR A 564 -37.14 7.14 -26.54
CA THR A 564 -36.55 8.18 -25.67
C THR A 564 -36.58 9.55 -26.36
N PRO A 565 -36.78 10.66 -25.63
CA PRO A 565 -36.64 12.01 -26.17
C PRO A 565 -35.24 12.27 -26.75
N ASP A 566 -35.11 13.24 -27.67
CA ASP A 566 -33.87 13.65 -28.35
C ASP A 566 -32.74 14.16 -27.42
N SER A 567 -32.89 14.06 -26.08
CA SER A 567 -31.91 14.49 -25.06
C SER A 567 -31.36 13.36 -24.18
N ASP A 568 -31.89 12.14 -24.28
CA ASP A 568 -31.65 11.10 -23.27
C ASP A 568 -30.98 9.84 -23.87
N VAL A 569 -30.21 9.13 -23.04
CA VAL A 569 -29.62 7.81 -23.37
C VAL A 569 -30.41 6.71 -22.65
N LEU A 570 -30.81 5.66 -23.38
CA LEU A 570 -31.43 4.46 -22.86
C LEU A 570 -30.38 3.38 -22.62
N ILE A 571 -30.17 2.96 -21.37
CA ILE A 571 -29.39 1.74 -21.07
C ILE A 571 -30.35 0.61 -20.66
N LEU A 572 -30.28 -0.49 -21.40
CA LEU A 572 -30.93 -1.75 -21.07
C LEU A 572 -29.92 -2.64 -20.35
N ILE A 573 -30.27 -3.09 -19.15
CA ILE A 573 -29.47 -4.05 -18.38
C ILE A 573 -30.26 -5.34 -18.29
N THR A 574 -29.63 -6.45 -18.64
CA THR A 574 -30.29 -7.75 -18.81
C THR A 574 -29.43 -8.90 -18.32
N LEU A 575 -30.09 -10.00 -17.98
CA LEU A 575 -29.49 -11.24 -17.49
C LEU A 575 -29.14 -12.22 -18.61
N ALA A 576 -29.71 -12.01 -19.81
CA ALA A 576 -29.41 -12.82 -20.97
C ALA A 576 -28.03 -12.48 -21.54
N GLU A 577 -27.41 -13.46 -22.20
CA GLU A 577 -26.29 -13.18 -23.08
C GLU A 577 -26.81 -12.50 -24.36
N ALA A 578 -26.18 -11.41 -24.77
CA ALA A 578 -26.53 -10.74 -26.00
C ALA A 578 -25.78 -11.34 -27.19
N THR A 579 -26.48 -11.52 -28.31
CA THR A 579 -25.80 -11.72 -29.61
C THR A 579 -25.30 -10.39 -30.15
N THR A 580 -24.34 -10.40 -31.07
CA THR A 580 -23.80 -9.15 -31.65
C THR A 580 -24.81 -8.56 -32.64
N PHE A 581 -25.35 -7.38 -32.32
CA PHE A 581 -26.21 -6.60 -33.22
C PHE A 581 -25.96 -5.09 -33.03
N ASP A 582 -26.40 -4.29 -33.99
CA ASP A 582 -26.30 -2.83 -33.92
C ASP A 582 -27.41 -2.26 -33.03
N LEU A 583 -27.03 -1.41 -32.07
CA LEU A 583 -27.99 -0.77 -31.19
C LEU A 583 -28.54 0.50 -31.87
N PRO A 584 -29.83 0.84 -31.65
CA PRO A 584 -30.37 2.11 -32.07
C PRO A 584 -29.53 3.29 -31.52
N PRO A 585 -29.54 4.46 -32.18
CA PRO A 585 -28.87 5.65 -31.65
C PRO A 585 -29.28 5.92 -30.20
N ARG A 586 -28.33 6.35 -29.36
CA ARG A 586 -28.55 6.65 -27.93
C ARG A 586 -29.06 5.48 -27.09
N CYS A 587 -28.84 4.25 -27.53
CA CYS A 587 -29.11 3.05 -26.75
C CYS A 587 -27.82 2.33 -26.36
N GLY A 588 -27.78 1.81 -25.13
CA GLY A 588 -26.75 0.92 -24.60
C GLY A 588 -27.37 -0.39 -24.12
N LEU A 589 -26.62 -1.48 -24.23
CA LEU A 589 -26.99 -2.79 -23.71
C LEU A 589 -25.87 -3.28 -22.79
N VAL A 590 -26.22 -3.67 -21.58
CA VAL A 590 -25.36 -4.32 -20.61
C VAL A 590 -25.94 -5.71 -20.40
N SER A 591 -25.41 -6.69 -21.13
CA SER A 591 -25.76 -8.10 -20.97
C SER A 591 -24.89 -8.73 -19.90
N LYS A 592 -25.16 -9.99 -19.57
CA LYS A 592 -24.43 -10.71 -18.52
C LYS A 592 -22.92 -10.62 -18.69
N ASN A 593 -22.40 -10.69 -19.91
CA ASN A 593 -20.96 -10.70 -20.18
C ASN A 593 -20.29 -9.32 -20.04
N GLU A 594 -21.05 -8.22 -20.04
CA GLU A 594 -20.53 -6.85 -19.90
C GLU A 594 -20.60 -6.32 -18.46
N PHE A 595 -21.08 -7.10 -17.49
CA PHE A 595 -21.25 -6.61 -16.11
C PHE A 595 -19.93 -6.18 -15.46
N GLU A 596 -18.82 -6.90 -15.68
CA GLU A 596 -17.51 -6.49 -15.15
C GLU A 596 -17.00 -5.19 -15.79
N GLN A 597 -17.34 -4.95 -17.05
CA GLN A 597 -17.02 -3.68 -17.70
C GLN A 597 -17.89 -2.57 -17.13
N TYR A 598 -19.18 -2.86 -16.89
CA TYR A 598 -20.18 -1.88 -16.48
C TYR A 598 -20.11 -1.51 -15.00
N PHE A 599 -20.22 -2.50 -14.12
CA PHE A 599 -20.24 -2.35 -12.66
C PHE A 599 -18.83 -2.41 -12.04
N GLY A 600 -17.83 -2.86 -12.80
CA GLY A 600 -16.46 -2.95 -12.31
C GLY A 600 -16.31 -3.84 -11.08
N PRO A 601 -15.63 -3.37 -10.01
CA PRO A 601 -15.42 -4.17 -8.79
C PRO A 601 -16.73 -4.52 -8.08
N PHE A 602 -17.86 -3.88 -8.44
CA PHE A 602 -19.17 -4.11 -7.84
C PHE A 602 -20.01 -5.13 -8.62
N ALA A 603 -19.50 -5.63 -9.75
CA ALA A 603 -20.19 -6.61 -10.58
C ALA A 603 -20.55 -7.87 -9.80
N SER A 604 -19.74 -8.28 -8.83
CA SER A 604 -20.00 -9.45 -7.99
C SER A 604 -21.31 -9.35 -7.21
N ARG A 605 -21.71 -8.16 -6.72
CA ARG A 605 -23.02 -7.99 -6.08
C ARG A 605 -24.16 -8.16 -7.08
N ALA A 606 -23.97 -7.65 -8.30
CA ALA A 606 -24.92 -7.86 -9.39
C ALA A 606 -25.00 -9.36 -9.74
N TYR A 607 -23.88 -10.04 -9.95
CA TYR A 607 -23.82 -11.48 -10.29
C TYR A 607 -24.29 -12.41 -9.17
N ARG A 608 -23.91 -12.20 -7.90
CA ARG A 608 -24.34 -13.06 -6.77
C ARG A 608 -25.80 -12.91 -6.45
N SER A 609 -26.38 -11.75 -6.72
CA SER A 609 -27.82 -11.61 -6.68
C SER A 609 -28.45 -12.64 -7.62
N LEU A 610 -27.82 -12.91 -8.77
CA LEU A 610 -28.34 -13.69 -9.90
C LEU A 610 -28.00 -15.18 -9.92
N LEU A 611 -26.78 -15.59 -9.51
CA LEU A 611 -26.27 -16.97 -9.71
C LEU A 611 -26.44 -17.88 -8.49
N GLU A 612 -26.66 -17.33 -7.29
CA GLU A 612 -26.92 -18.10 -6.07
C GLU A 612 -28.37 -17.85 -5.64
N PRO A 613 -29.36 -18.47 -6.31
CA PRO A 613 -30.74 -18.35 -5.89
C PRO A 613 -30.93 -18.92 -4.48
N LEU A 614 -31.98 -18.45 -3.82
CA LEU A 614 -32.25 -18.82 -2.44
C LEU A 614 -32.83 -20.23 -2.41
N ASP A 615 -32.17 -21.18 -1.74
CA ASP A 615 -32.75 -22.50 -1.49
C ASP A 615 -33.82 -22.39 -0.40
N ILE A 616 -35.08 -22.38 -0.82
CA ILE A 616 -36.22 -22.35 0.09
C ILE A 616 -36.31 -23.54 1.02
N ASN A 617 -35.62 -24.64 0.83
CA ASN A 617 -35.66 -25.72 1.81
C ASN A 617 -34.75 -25.45 3.01
N THR A 618 -33.70 -24.64 2.82
CA THR A 618 -32.67 -24.37 3.81
C THR A 618 -32.62 -22.92 4.29
N ALA A 619 -33.28 -21.99 3.60
CA ALA A 619 -33.29 -20.56 3.90
C ALA A 619 -33.82 -20.21 5.30
N SER A 620 -33.22 -19.26 6.01
CA SER A 620 -33.80 -18.75 7.26
C SER A 620 -35.09 -17.96 7.01
N TYR A 621 -35.89 -17.74 8.07
CA TYR A 621 -37.09 -16.89 7.99
C TYR A 621 -36.78 -15.51 7.39
N HIS A 622 -35.70 -14.88 7.86
CA HIS A 622 -35.27 -13.55 7.42
C HIS A 622 -34.85 -13.49 5.95
N GLN A 623 -34.49 -14.62 5.34
CA GLN A 623 -34.16 -14.67 3.91
C GLN A 623 -35.41 -14.77 3.02
N VAL A 624 -36.54 -15.21 3.59
CA VAL A 624 -37.82 -15.34 2.86
C VAL A 624 -38.86 -14.31 3.28
N GLU A 625 -38.62 -13.50 4.32
CA GLU A 625 -39.55 -12.45 4.76
C GLU A 625 -39.91 -11.43 3.66
N GLY A 626 -39.07 -11.30 2.61
CA GLY A 626 -39.34 -10.51 1.40
C GLY A 626 -40.54 -10.91 0.58
N VAL A 627 -41.07 -12.13 0.75
CA VAL A 627 -42.36 -12.52 0.15
C VAL A 627 -43.57 -12.06 0.99
N GLY A 628 -43.31 -11.36 2.09
CA GLY A 628 -44.24 -10.91 3.13
C GLY A 628 -44.37 -11.93 4.27
N ASP A 629 -44.44 -11.46 5.52
CA ASP A 629 -44.46 -12.31 6.74
C ASP A 629 -45.44 -13.49 6.66
N ALA A 630 -46.66 -13.25 6.19
CA ALA A 630 -47.68 -14.29 6.07
C ALA A 630 -47.28 -15.40 5.07
N ASN A 631 -46.55 -15.05 4.01
CA ASN A 631 -46.06 -16.01 3.04
C ASN A 631 -44.73 -16.63 3.49
N ALA A 632 -43.87 -15.87 4.16
CA ALA A 632 -42.62 -16.37 4.74
C ALA A 632 -42.88 -17.48 5.77
N ASN A 633 -43.86 -17.28 6.66
CA ASN A 633 -44.32 -18.30 7.60
C ASN A 633 -44.80 -19.55 6.87
N LYS A 634 -45.65 -19.42 5.84
CA LYS A 634 -46.10 -20.55 5.01
C LYS A 634 -44.93 -21.23 4.31
N VAL A 635 -43.97 -20.47 3.81
CA VAL A 635 -42.78 -20.98 3.14
C VAL A 635 -41.98 -21.83 4.11
N ILE A 636 -41.84 -21.46 5.38
CA ILE A 636 -41.12 -22.20 6.44
C ILE A 636 -41.91 -23.42 6.92
N GLU A 637 -43.21 -23.28 7.16
CA GLU A 637 -44.08 -24.35 7.68
C GLU A 637 -44.23 -25.53 6.71
N LYS A 638 -44.24 -25.28 5.39
CA LYS A 638 -44.56 -26.30 4.39
C LYS A 638 -43.34 -26.97 3.73
N ARG A 639 -42.13 -26.68 4.20
CA ARG A 639 -40.88 -27.30 3.75
C ARG A 639 -40.80 -28.76 4.23
N PRO A 640 -40.05 -29.64 3.53
CA PRO A 640 -39.34 -29.39 2.28
C PRO A 640 -40.25 -29.51 1.04
N TYR A 641 -39.90 -28.76 0.01
CA TYR A 641 -40.45 -28.82 -1.34
C TYR A 641 -39.57 -29.69 -2.22
N SER A 642 -40.17 -30.55 -3.04
CA SER A 642 -39.43 -31.44 -3.93
C SER A 642 -38.96 -30.75 -5.22
N ASN A 643 -39.70 -29.76 -5.70
CA ASN A 643 -39.41 -28.97 -6.90
C ASN A 643 -40.24 -27.65 -6.91
N LEU A 644 -40.03 -26.82 -7.94
CA LEU A 644 -40.73 -25.54 -8.10
C LEU A 644 -42.26 -25.70 -8.17
N GLU A 645 -42.75 -26.70 -8.90
CA GLU A 645 -44.18 -26.93 -9.08
C GLU A 645 -44.86 -27.31 -7.74
N ASP A 646 -44.19 -28.14 -6.94
CA ASP A 646 -44.62 -28.50 -5.58
C ASP A 646 -44.68 -27.27 -4.65
N ALA A 647 -43.68 -26.38 -4.74
CA ALA A 647 -43.66 -25.13 -3.98
C ALA A 647 -44.82 -24.19 -4.39
N VAL A 648 -45.02 -23.96 -5.68
CA VAL A 648 -46.09 -23.11 -6.23
C VAL A 648 -47.47 -23.61 -5.78
N ASN A 649 -47.70 -24.91 -5.89
CA ASN A 649 -48.97 -25.55 -5.53
C ASN A 649 -49.26 -25.47 -4.03
N ARG A 650 -48.27 -25.80 -3.18
CA ARG A 650 -48.45 -25.78 -1.71
C ARG A 650 -48.57 -24.36 -1.15
N LEU A 651 -47.95 -23.38 -1.79
CA LEU A 651 -47.97 -21.98 -1.34
C LEU A 651 -49.17 -21.20 -1.87
N GLY A 652 -49.89 -21.72 -2.87
CA GLY A 652 -51.13 -21.13 -3.38
C GLY A 652 -50.90 -19.83 -4.15
N PHE A 653 -49.76 -19.71 -4.84
CA PHE A 653 -49.46 -18.55 -5.68
C PHE A 653 -50.25 -18.64 -7.00
N ASN A 654 -51.38 -17.93 -7.11
CA ASN A 654 -52.18 -17.90 -8.34
C ASN A 654 -51.47 -17.13 -9.49
N ASN A 655 -51.61 -17.62 -10.73
CA ASN A 655 -50.95 -17.20 -12.00
C ASN A 655 -50.85 -15.69 -12.32
N LYS A 656 -51.56 -14.78 -11.62
CA LYS A 656 -51.41 -13.32 -11.80
C LYS A 656 -50.40 -12.66 -10.84
N LYS A 657 -49.87 -13.42 -9.86
CA LYS A 657 -48.76 -13.02 -8.98
C LYS A 657 -47.54 -13.95 -9.14
N CYS A 658 -47.35 -14.54 -10.33
CA CYS A 658 -46.20 -15.41 -10.65
C CYS A 658 -44.84 -14.75 -10.41
N LYS A 659 -44.77 -13.41 -10.42
CA LYS A 659 -43.55 -12.70 -10.05
C LYS A 659 -43.02 -13.14 -8.68
N THR A 660 -43.83 -13.51 -7.70
CA THR A 660 -43.35 -13.89 -6.34
C THR A 660 -42.97 -15.37 -6.19
N ALA A 661 -43.48 -16.24 -7.07
CA ALA A 661 -43.33 -17.69 -6.96
C ALA A 661 -42.10 -18.24 -7.71
N GLU A 662 -41.68 -17.57 -8.79
CA GLU A 662 -40.49 -17.89 -9.59
C GLU A 662 -39.17 -17.37 -8.96
N ILE A 663 -39.27 -16.70 -7.82
CA ILE A 663 -38.16 -16.01 -7.12
C ILE A 663 -37.48 -16.89 -6.06
N LEU A 664 -38.17 -17.93 -5.64
CA LEU A 664 -37.80 -18.76 -4.51
C LEU A 664 -36.88 -19.92 -4.90
N LEU A 665 -36.37 -19.95 -6.14
CA LEU A 665 -35.42 -20.94 -6.65
C LEU A 665 -34.48 -20.37 -7.70
#